data_AF-A0A3M1L661-F1
#
_entry.id   AF-A0A3M1L661-F1
#
_cell.length_a   1.000
_cell.length_b   1.000
_cell.length_c   1.000
_cell.angle_alpha   90.00
_cell.angle_beta   90.00
_cell.angle_gamma   90.00
#
_symmetry.space_group_name_H-M   'P 1'
#
loop_
_entity.id
_entity.type
_entity.pdbx_description
1 polymer ?
#
loop_
_entity_poly.entity_id
_entity_poly.type
_entity_poly.pdbx_seq_one_letter_code
_entity_poly.pdbx_strand_id
1 'polypeptide(L)'
;ADTAFPDARAFYSYEFRWLLLFGLLLTAAGIVLRVSRCPIYLPRWLGRRPVWELLALLVLVLDLTTFAWGFYPATDPALLRYEPPVVAFLKQDRSLWRFTTYDPHGKKTFNANVGWFYDLQDVRGYDSIFSAQYRDYMRWIDRQDELEFNRIAPLRHWEALNSPLLDLLNVKYVLTEERIESPKYTLVYEDEALRVYRNEGVAPRAFTLPAGCAVETDDVAAALRRYDPRHYVILDAQGNSPRVEPSLPPEACRLTPATISRYTINELFVEVTVPEQGAWLVLADSFFPGWKAFVRPAGGDESQEQALAIHRADGNFRAVSLTPGRWTVRFKYSPDSVKMGAFFSFLAGVLIFFLVGLWLWRTFYRAVDETSTVQRVAKNSLAPIVLNLMNRVVDFAFAALMARVLGPEGRGKYAYAVVIFGWLEILTNFGLNTYLMREVARDKARAGHYFVNTTLLRLLLAVLAIPLLALFLLARQSLFSPPLSRDTLLAIFLLFIGLVPGSISVGLSALFQAFEKHEIPAAITSVSTFFKVTLGALVLLLGWGIIGLAGASIVTNLITLIVLTVLALRFFFPGRHLAFHPDWWLQRMMVSESFPLMLNHLLATLFFRVDIILLEVMRNATVVGWYQIAYSGLDALNIIPAFFTFALFPVISRQAREDREALQATYHLSVKLLVLVALPVAVAMTLLARLFVRILGGSAFLPHSAIALQLMIWSIPFGWINSVTNYLLIALDQQRKLTRAFAIGLAFNIAANLIFIPAYGYRAAAVITIFSELVEGAAFYYYVRRYLGPVPWAGLLWRPAVAALGMGATVMVLGGVPALPVAFLVYLLIALALGILGPRERAVLAPLWGRFAPP
;
A
#
# COMPACT_ATOMS: atom_id res chain seq x y z
N ALA A 1 -42.91 13.78 -17.65
CA ALA A 1 -43.14 12.34 -17.91
C ALA A 1 -44.29 12.11 -18.90
N ASP A 2 -45.29 12.99 -18.98
CA ASP A 2 -46.45 12.87 -19.88
C ASP A 2 -46.17 13.07 -21.39
N THR A 3 -44.92 13.21 -21.80
CA THR A 3 -44.53 13.48 -23.21
C THR A 3 -43.54 12.47 -23.78
N ALA A 4 -43.15 11.43 -23.03
CA ALA A 4 -42.13 10.47 -23.50
C ALA A 4 -42.65 9.54 -24.59
N PHE A 5 -43.95 9.20 -24.57
CA PHE A 5 -44.60 8.38 -25.58
C PHE A 5 -45.90 9.06 -26.03
N PRO A 6 -46.18 9.10 -27.35
CA PRO A 6 -47.38 9.76 -27.89
C PRO A 6 -48.69 9.05 -27.51
N ASP A 7 -48.65 7.75 -27.19
CA ASP A 7 -49.76 6.97 -26.68
C ASP A 7 -49.29 5.69 -25.96
N ALA A 8 -50.24 4.94 -25.38
CA ALA A 8 -49.95 3.67 -24.73
C ALA A 8 -49.43 2.60 -25.71
N ARG A 9 -49.81 2.66 -27.00
CA ARG A 9 -49.34 1.67 -27.99
C ARG A 9 -47.85 1.86 -28.25
N ALA A 10 -47.38 3.09 -28.36
CA ALA A 10 -45.97 3.42 -28.49
C ALA A 10 -45.17 2.96 -27.26
N PHE A 11 -45.71 3.19 -26.06
CA PHE A 11 -45.12 2.67 -24.82
C PHE A 11 -45.01 1.14 -24.83
N TYR A 12 -46.12 0.42 -25.04
CA TYR A 12 -46.10 -1.04 -25.05
C TYR A 12 -45.30 -1.62 -26.21
N SER A 13 -45.26 -0.96 -27.37
CA SER A 13 -44.41 -1.37 -28.49
C SER A 13 -42.93 -1.27 -28.15
N TYR A 14 -42.52 -0.26 -27.37
CA TYR A 14 -41.16 -0.12 -26.89
C TYR A 14 -40.82 -1.17 -25.82
N GLU A 15 -41.70 -1.35 -24.83
CA GLU A 15 -41.50 -2.28 -23.70
C GLU A 15 -41.61 -3.76 -24.10
N PHE A 16 -42.43 -4.10 -25.09
CA PHE A 16 -42.71 -5.49 -25.48
C PHE A 16 -41.44 -6.26 -25.84
N ARG A 17 -40.49 -5.62 -26.54
CA ARG A 17 -39.21 -6.23 -26.89
C ARG A 17 -38.43 -6.64 -25.64
N TRP A 18 -38.39 -5.79 -24.62
CA TRP A 18 -37.66 -6.02 -23.38
C TRP A 18 -38.35 -7.07 -22.52
N LEU A 19 -39.67 -7.03 -22.43
CA LEU A 19 -40.47 -8.06 -21.77
C LEU A 19 -40.31 -9.44 -22.43
N LEU A 20 -40.30 -9.49 -23.77
CA LEU A 20 -40.08 -10.72 -24.52
C LEU A 20 -38.67 -11.28 -24.26
N LEU A 21 -37.64 -10.43 -24.32
CA LEU A 21 -36.25 -10.82 -24.03
C LEU A 21 -36.12 -11.36 -22.61
N PHE A 22 -36.69 -10.68 -21.62
CA PHE A 22 -36.74 -11.12 -20.23
C PHE A 22 -37.42 -12.48 -20.09
N GLY A 23 -38.59 -12.67 -20.71
CA GLY A 23 -39.31 -13.94 -20.71
C GLY A 23 -38.51 -15.10 -21.31
N LEU A 24 -37.84 -14.86 -22.45
CA LEU A 24 -36.99 -15.85 -23.11
C LEU A 24 -35.79 -16.25 -22.25
N LEU A 25 -35.08 -15.27 -21.65
CA LEU A 25 -33.93 -15.53 -20.79
C LEU A 25 -34.34 -16.24 -19.49
N LEU A 26 -35.47 -15.85 -18.88
CA LEU A 26 -36.02 -16.51 -17.70
C LEU A 26 -36.38 -17.98 -18.00
N THR A 27 -36.98 -18.23 -19.17
CA THR A 27 -37.30 -19.59 -19.63
C THR A 27 -36.02 -20.40 -19.85
N ALA A 28 -35.01 -19.83 -20.49
CA ALA A 28 -33.72 -20.48 -20.70
C ALA A 28 -33.00 -20.81 -19.39
N ALA A 29 -33.00 -19.90 -18.40
CA ALA A 29 -32.47 -20.15 -17.07
C ALA A 29 -33.22 -21.28 -16.34
N GLY A 30 -34.55 -21.31 -16.47
CA GLY A 30 -35.39 -22.40 -15.97
C GLY A 30 -35.02 -23.75 -16.60
N ILE A 31 -34.75 -23.79 -17.91
CA ILE A 31 -34.26 -24.98 -18.62
C ILE A 31 -32.90 -25.43 -18.06
N VAL A 32 -31.95 -24.50 -17.87
CA VAL A 32 -30.63 -24.80 -17.29
C VAL A 32 -30.77 -25.40 -15.89
N LEU A 33 -31.62 -24.83 -15.03
CA LEU A 33 -31.88 -25.34 -13.68
C LEU A 33 -32.55 -26.72 -13.69
N ARG A 34 -33.39 -27.00 -14.70
CA ARG A 34 -33.98 -28.33 -14.87
C ARG A 34 -32.92 -29.33 -15.31
N VAL A 35 -32.09 -29.00 -16.30
CA VAL A 35 -31.03 -29.85 -16.84
C VAL A 35 -29.93 -30.10 -15.79
N SER A 36 -29.67 -29.16 -14.88
CA SER A 36 -28.69 -29.36 -13.80
C SER A 36 -29.08 -30.45 -12.81
N ARG A 37 -30.38 -30.79 -12.75
CA ARG A 37 -30.92 -31.90 -11.96
C ARG A 37 -30.98 -33.22 -12.75
N CYS A 38 -30.55 -33.25 -14.02
CA CYS A 38 -30.57 -34.42 -14.88
C CYS A 38 -29.14 -34.93 -15.17
N PRO A 39 -28.92 -36.26 -15.29
CA PRO A 39 -27.59 -36.85 -15.50
C PRO A 39 -27.18 -36.81 -16.99
N ILE A 40 -27.14 -35.62 -17.59
CA ILE A 40 -26.72 -35.43 -18.98
C ILE A 40 -25.28 -34.95 -18.99
N TYR A 41 -24.38 -35.79 -19.50
CA TYR A 41 -22.94 -35.54 -19.54
C TYR A 41 -22.43 -35.47 -20.98
N LEU A 42 -21.41 -34.65 -21.21
CA LEU A 42 -20.73 -34.56 -22.50
C LEU A 42 -19.99 -35.88 -22.83
N PRO A 43 -19.72 -36.14 -24.13
CA PRO A 43 -18.94 -37.29 -24.56
C PRO A 43 -17.55 -37.36 -23.90
N ARG A 44 -16.99 -38.57 -23.78
CA ARG A 44 -15.73 -38.82 -23.05
C ARG A 44 -14.54 -37.97 -23.51
N TRP A 45 -14.44 -37.64 -24.81
CA TRP A 45 -13.34 -36.82 -25.35
C TRP A 45 -13.37 -35.35 -24.89
N LEU A 46 -14.50 -34.89 -24.33
CA LEU A 46 -14.68 -33.55 -23.76
C LEU A 46 -14.67 -33.55 -22.21
N GLY A 47 -14.18 -34.62 -21.59
CA GLY A 47 -13.95 -34.68 -20.15
C GLY A 47 -15.20 -34.97 -19.29
N ARG A 48 -16.29 -35.49 -19.89
CA ARG A 48 -17.49 -35.96 -19.16
C ARG A 48 -18.15 -34.91 -18.25
N ARG A 49 -17.97 -33.61 -18.55
CA ARG A 49 -18.61 -32.54 -17.78
C ARG A 49 -20.12 -32.53 -17.97
N PRO A 50 -20.90 -32.12 -16.97
CA PRO A 50 -22.35 -32.07 -17.09
C PRO A 50 -22.78 -30.94 -18.04
N VAL A 51 -23.73 -31.24 -18.93
CA VAL A 51 -24.11 -30.34 -20.04
C VAL A 51 -24.69 -29.00 -19.56
N TRP A 52 -25.29 -28.97 -18.38
CA TRP A 52 -25.86 -27.74 -17.82
C TRP A 52 -24.81 -26.64 -17.60
N GLU A 53 -23.54 -26.97 -17.36
CA GLU A 53 -22.47 -25.97 -17.17
C GLU A 53 -22.27 -25.13 -18.43
N LEU A 54 -22.25 -25.78 -19.60
CA LEU A 54 -22.15 -25.10 -20.90
C LEU A 54 -23.41 -24.28 -21.22
N LEU A 55 -24.59 -24.83 -20.95
CA LEU A 55 -25.85 -24.12 -21.18
C LEU A 55 -25.97 -22.90 -20.26
N ALA A 56 -25.54 -23.01 -19.00
CA ALA A 56 -25.48 -21.89 -18.07
C ALA A 56 -24.56 -20.78 -18.59
N LEU A 57 -23.35 -21.14 -19.05
CA LEU A 57 -22.42 -20.21 -19.66
C LEU A 57 -23.02 -19.54 -20.90
N LEU A 58 -23.68 -20.30 -21.77
CA LEU A 58 -24.30 -19.78 -22.98
C LEU A 58 -25.42 -18.79 -22.66
N VAL A 59 -26.30 -19.12 -21.72
CA VAL A 59 -27.38 -18.21 -21.28
C VAL A 59 -26.79 -16.94 -20.67
N LEU A 60 -25.75 -17.05 -19.84
CA LEU A 60 -25.06 -15.88 -19.28
C LEU A 60 -24.42 -15.00 -20.36
N VAL A 61 -23.74 -15.60 -21.34
CA VAL A 61 -23.13 -14.85 -22.45
C VAL A 61 -24.22 -14.17 -23.29
N LEU A 62 -25.32 -14.87 -23.62
CA LEU A 62 -26.43 -14.29 -24.37
C LEU A 62 -27.11 -13.14 -23.61
N ASP A 63 -27.38 -13.30 -22.32
CA ASP A 63 -27.96 -12.26 -21.46
C ASP A 63 -27.04 -11.02 -21.43
N LEU A 64 -25.77 -11.20 -21.05
CA LEU A 64 -24.82 -10.10 -20.96
C LEU A 64 -24.56 -9.41 -22.31
N THR A 65 -24.46 -10.18 -23.41
CA THR A 65 -24.26 -9.61 -24.73
C THR A 65 -25.49 -8.89 -25.25
N THR A 66 -26.71 -9.43 -25.07
CA THR A 66 -27.95 -8.77 -25.48
C THR A 66 -28.21 -7.49 -24.69
N PHE A 67 -27.88 -7.48 -23.40
CA PHE A 67 -27.89 -6.27 -22.57
C PHE A 67 -26.89 -5.21 -23.08
N ALA A 68 -25.66 -5.61 -23.42
CA ALA A 68 -24.62 -4.68 -23.88
C ALA A 68 -24.77 -4.28 -25.37
N TRP A 69 -25.55 -5.02 -26.15
CA TRP A 69 -25.68 -4.81 -27.60
C TRP A 69 -26.41 -3.51 -27.91
N GLY A 70 -25.74 -2.58 -28.59
CA GLY A 70 -26.25 -1.24 -28.87
C GLY A 70 -25.97 -0.20 -27.78
N PHE A 71 -25.38 -0.59 -26.65
CA PHE A 71 -24.85 0.36 -25.65
C PHE A 71 -23.49 0.93 -26.05
N TYR A 72 -22.78 0.26 -26.98
CA TYR A 72 -21.62 0.86 -27.66
C TYR A 72 -22.12 1.96 -28.59
N PRO A 73 -21.72 3.24 -28.37
CA PRO A 73 -22.09 4.30 -29.29
C PRO A 73 -21.52 3.97 -30.67
N ALA A 74 -22.39 3.88 -31.69
CA ALA A 74 -22.00 3.84 -33.09
C ALA A 74 -21.52 5.22 -33.58
N THR A 75 -20.77 5.93 -32.74
CA THR A 75 -20.23 7.26 -33.03
C THR A 75 -18.83 7.09 -33.60
N ASP A 76 -18.58 7.65 -34.77
CA ASP A 76 -17.27 7.58 -35.41
C ASP A 76 -16.18 8.16 -34.48
N PRO A 77 -15.18 7.37 -34.04
CA PRO A 77 -14.10 7.87 -33.20
C PRO A 77 -13.28 8.98 -33.86
N ALA A 78 -13.35 9.15 -35.18
CA ALA A 78 -12.74 10.28 -35.88
C ALA A 78 -13.32 11.62 -35.42
N LEU A 79 -14.59 11.67 -34.97
CA LEU A 79 -15.20 12.89 -34.43
C LEU A 79 -14.54 13.38 -33.15
N LEU A 80 -13.90 12.49 -32.38
CA LEU A 80 -13.09 12.85 -31.20
C LEU A 80 -11.74 13.49 -31.60
N ARG A 81 -11.31 13.37 -32.86
CA ARG A 81 -10.05 13.97 -33.33
C ARG A 81 -10.23 15.36 -33.91
N TYR A 82 -11.46 15.78 -34.18
CA TYR A 82 -11.75 17.11 -34.69
C TYR A 82 -11.62 18.15 -33.58
N GLU A 83 -10.85 19.21 -33.83
CA GLU A 83 -10.72 20.36 -32.94
C GLU A 83 -11.40 21.58 -33.59
N PRO A 84 -12.52 22.09 -33.05
CA PRO A 84 -13.18 23.28 -33.58
C PRO A 84 -12.27 24.51 -33.55
N PRO A 85 -12.35 25.43 -34.54
CA PRO A 85 -11.55 26.65 -34.57
C PRO A 85 -11.65 27.52 -33.30
N VAL A 86 -12.84 27.65 -32.71
CA VAL A 86 -13.04 28.34 -31.41
C VAL A 86 -12.24 27.68 -30.28
N VAL A 87 -12.15 26.35 -30.26
CA VAL A 87 -11.39 25.61 -29.24
C VAL A 87 -9.89 25.85 -29.43
N ALA A 88 -9.43 25.81 -30.69
CA ALA A 88 -8.03 26.12 -31.02
C ALA A 88 -7.66 27.55 -30.60
N PHE A 89 -8.57 28.52 -30.79
CA PHE A 89 -8.40 29.89 -30.28
C PHE A 89 -8.32 29.94 -28.74
N LEU A 90 -9.27 29.32 -28.03
CA LEU A 90 -9.30 29.32 -26.57
C LEU A 90 -8.04 28.66 -25.96
N LYS A 91 -7.51 27.59 -26.57
CA LYS A 91 -6.28 26.91 -26.12
C LYS A 91 -5.01 27.76 -26.24
N GLN A 92 -5.04 28.87 -26.97
CA GLN A 92 -3.91 29.80 -27.02
C GLN A 92 -3.67 30.47 -25.66
N ASP A 93 -4.73 30.68 -24.87
CA ASP A 93 -4.61 31.21 -23.51
C ASP A 93 -4.24 30.09 -22.52
N ARG A 94 -2.98 30.08 -22.08
CA ARG A 94 -2.43 29.11 -21.10
C ARG A 94 -2.65 29.52 -19.65
N SER A 95 -3.26 30.68 -19.38
CA SER A 95 -3.60 31.09 -18.01
C SER A 95 -4.75 30.23 -17.44
N LEU A 96 -4.97 30.31 -16.12
CA LEU A 96 -6.11 29.66 -15.48
C LEU A 96 -7.35 30.54 -15.62
N TRP A 97 -8.33 30.05 -16.38
CA TRP A 97 -9.59 30.74 -16.64
C TRP A 97 -10.75 29.75 -16.75
N ARG A 98 -11.98 30.24 -16.59
CA ARG A 98 -13.21 29.53 -16.94
C ARG A 98 -13.98 30.25 -18.05
N PHE A 99 -14.89 29.53 -18.69
CA PHE A 99 -15.87 30.11 -19.61
C PHE A 99 -17.31 29.77 -19.20
N THR A 100 -18.25 30.50 -19.77
CA THR A 100 -19.68 30.19 -19.78
C THR A 100 -20.26 30.51 -21.16
N THR A 101 -21.56 30.28 -21.34
CA THR A 101 -22.29 30.74 -22.53
C THR A 101 -23.40 31.71 -22.17
N TYR A 102 -23.65 32.64 -23.08
CA TYR A 102 -24.85 33.47 -23.09
C TYR A 102 -25.78 32.97 -24.20
N ASP A 103 -26.95 32.45 -23.81
CA ASP A 103 -27.92 31.78 -24.67
C ASP A 103 -29.36 32.16 -24.30
N PRO A 104 -29.79 33.40 -24.64
CA PRO A 104 -31.12 33.91 -24.31
C PRO A 104 -32.26 33.12 -24.98
N HIS A 105 -31.97 32.35 -26.03
CA HIS A 105 -32.95 31.64 -26.85
C HIS A 105 -32.94 30.11 -26.67
N GLY A 106 -32.08 29.58 -25.80
CA GLY A 106 -32.01 28.14 -25.50
C GLY A 106 -31.49 27.28 -26.68
N LYS A 107 -30.65 27.84 -27.54
CA LYS A 107 -30.04 27.16 -28.69
C LYS A 107 -29.03 26.09 -28.30
N LYS A 108 -28.57 26.09 -27.04
CA LYS A 108 -27.59 25.15 -26.48
C LYS A 108 -26.21 25.25 -27.13
N THR A 109 -25.81 26.47 -27.48
CA THR A 109 -24.48 26.81 -27.98
C THR A 109 -23.40 26.26 -27.04
N PHE A 110 -22.39 25.57 -27.61
CA PHE A 110 -21.27 24.95 -26.88
C PHE A 110 -21.72 24.29 -25.56
N ASN A 111 -22.45 23.19 -25.67
CA ASN A 111 -23.11 22.52 -24.55
C ASN A 111 -22.21 22.29 -23.33
N ALA A 112 -22.83 22.22 -22.15
CA ALA A 112 -22.11 21.92 -20.91
C ALA A 112 -21.34 20.59 -21.05
N ASN A 113 -20.16 20.52 -20.44
CA ASN A 113 -19.17 19.42 -20.53
C ASN A 113 -18.47 19.26 -21.88
N VAL A 114 -18.87 19.92 -22.97
CA VAL A 114 -18.13 19.85 -24.25
C VAL A 114 -16.69 20.35 -24.06
N GLY A 115 -16.51 21.39 -23.25
CA GLY A 115 -15.18 21.93 -22.92
C GLY A 115 -14.25 20.93 -22.22
N TRP A 116 -14.79 19.98 -21.43
CA TRP A 116 -13.98 19.00 -20.69
C TRP A 116 -13.17 18.10 -21.63
N PHE A 117 -13.69 17.78 -22.81
CA PHE A 117 -12.97 17.01 -23.81
C PHE A 117 -11.65 17.69 -24.24
N TYR A 118 -11.59 19.02 -24.12
CA TYR A 118 -10.45 19.84 -24.51
C TYR A 118 -9.70 20.44 -23.31
N ASP A 119 -9.98 19.97 -22.09
CA ASP A 119 -9.43 20.50 -20.83
C ASP A 119 -9.76 21.98 -20.57
N LEU A 120 -10.92 22.44 -21.06
CA LEU A 120 -11.45 23.79 -20.81
C LEU A 120 -12.44 23.77 -19.63
N GLN A 121 -12.29 24.72 -18.71
CA GLN A 121 -13.12 24.79 -17.50
C GLN A 121 -14.42 25.55 -17.75
N ASP A 122 -15.56 24.87 -17.67
CA ASP A 122 -16.91 25.43 -17.82
C ASP A 122 -17.54 25.64 -16.42
N VAL A 123 -18.13 26.81 -16.16
CA VAL A 123 -18.88 27.07 -14.91
C VAL A 123 -20.27 26.44 -14.88
N ARG A 124 -20.78 25.96 -16.02
CA ARG A 124 -22.06 25.26 -16.09
C ARG A 124 -21.88 23.83 -15.57
N GLY A 125 -21.85 22.85 -16.46
CA GLY A 125 -21.70 21.43 -16.10
C GLY A 125 -23.00 20.65 -16.21
N TYR A 126 -22.90 19.42 -16.73
CA TYR A 126 -23.94 18.41 -16.78
C TYR A 126 -23.47 17.22 -15.94
N ASP A 127 -23.94 17.14 -14.69
CA ASP A 127 -23.53 16.10 -13.76
C ASP A 127 -24.74 15.67 -12.94
N SER A 128 -24.95 14.35 -12.82
CA SER A 128 -26.00 13.76 -11.99
C SER A 128 -25.97 14.28 -10.55
N ILE A 129 -24.83 14.78 -10.08
CA ILE A 129 -24.68 15.36 -8.74
C ILE A 129 -23.84 16.64 -8.80
N PHE A 130 -24.43 17.78 -8.47
CA PHE A 130 -23.70 19.01 -8.13
C PHE A 130 -24.16 19.53 -6.76
N SER A 131 -23.29 20.30 -6.10
CA SER A 131 -23.57 20.77 -4.75
C SER A 131 -24.70 21.81 -4.72
N ALA A 132 -25.55 21.74 -3.70
CA ALA A 132 -26.63 22.72 -3.48
C ALA A 132 -26.08 24.16 -3.38
N GLN A 133 -24.92 24.34 -2.73
CA GLN A 133 -24.25 25.65 -2.65
C GLN A 133 -23.89 26.23 -4.02
N TYR A 134 -23.44 25.38 -4.97
CA TYR A 134 -23.03 25.85 -6.29
C TYR A 134 -24.24 26.22 -7.12
N ARG A 135 -25.31 25.41 -7.03
CA ARG A 135 -26.62 25.76 -7.59
C ARG A 135 -27.12 27.10 -7.04
N ASP A 136 -27.03 27.31 -5.73
CA ASP A 136 -27.53 28.54 -5.09
C ASP A 136 -26.69 29.76 -5.48
N TYR A 137 -25.37 29.60 -5.58
CA TYR A 137 -24.47 30.64 -6.11
C TYR A 137 -24.82 31.02 -7.55
N MET A 138 -24.98 30.02 -8.43
CA MET A 138 -25.39 30.25 -9.82
C MET A 138 -26.78 30.87 -9.92
N ARG A 139 -27.69 30.55 -8.99
CA ARG A 139 -29.03 31.16 -8.90
C ARG A 139 -29.01 32.65 -8.55
N TRP A 140 -27.96 33.13 -7.87
CA TRP A 140 -27.77 34.56 -7.62
C TRP A 140 -27.23 35.31 -8.85
N ILE A 141 -26.67 34.60 -9.83
CA ILE A 141 -26.25 35.17 -11.12
C ILE A 141 -27.42 35.17 -12.10
N ASP A 142 -28.05 34.01 -12.30
CA ASP A 142 -29.18 33.85 -13.22
C ASP A 142 -30.05 32.64 -12.84
N ARG A 143 -31.28 32.59 -13.35
CA ARG A 143 -32.24 31.51 -13.12
C ARG A 143 -31.67 30.15 -13.56
N GLN A 144 -31.81 29.15 -12.68
CA GLN A 144 -31.36 27.77 -12.91
C GLN A 144 -32.57 26.89 -13.25
N ASP A 145 -33.02 26.93 -14.51
CA ASP A 145 -34.21 26.21 -14.99
C ASP A 145 -33.91 24.85 -15.65
N GLU A 146 -32.63 24.47 -15.79
CA GLU A 146 -32.22 23.17 -16.35
C GLU A 146 -31.86 22.11 -15.28
N LEU A 147 -32.21 22.36 -14.01
CA LEU A 147 -31.84 21.47 -12.89
C LEU A 147 -32.49 20.07 -12.99
N GLU A 148 -33.67 19.96 -13.60
CA GLU A 148 -34.32 18.66 -13.85
C GLU A 148 -33.54 17.76 -14.82
N PHE A 149 -32.67 18.38 -15.63
CA PHE A 149 -31.76 17.70 -16.53
C PHE A 149 -30.36 17.56 -15.93
N ASN A 150 -30.19 17.71 -14.61
CA ASN A 150 -28.90 17.61 -13.94
C ASN A 150 -27.86 18.60 -14.52
N ARG A 151 -28.30 19.82 -14.83
CA ARG A 151 -27.47 20.84 -15.48
C ARG A 151 -27.57 22.19 -14.80
N ILE A 152 -26.41 22.85 -14.67
CA ILE A 152 -26.35 24.28 -14.39
C ILE A 152 -26.62 25.04 -15.69
N ALA A 153 -27.63 25.91 -15.67
CA ALA A 153 -28.13 26.61 -16.85
C ALA A 153 -27.10 27.59 -17.41
N PRO A 154 -27.11 27.85 -18.74
CA PRO A 154 -26.37 28.97 -19.31
C PRO A 154 -26.94 30.31 -18.83
N LEU A 155 -26.20 31.40 -19.06
CA LEU A 155 -26.71 32.75 -18.83
C LEU A 155 -27.76 33.06 -19.91
N ARG A 156 -28.94 33.51 -19.50
CA ARG A 156 -30.05 33.86 -20.40
C ARG A 156 -30.42 35.33 -20.33
N HIS A 157 -30.24 35.96 -19.17
CA HIS A 157 -30.59 37.37 -18.97
C HIS A 157 -29.36 38.27 -19.09
N TRP A 158 -29.56 39.46 -19.65
CA TRP A 158 -28.48 40.43 -19.86
C TRP A 158 -27.84 40.89 -18.55
N GLU A 159 -28.64 41.05 -17.50
CA GLU A 159 -28.23 41.47 -16.16
C GLU A 159 -27.18 40.52 -15.57
N ALA A 160 -27.27 39.23 -15.90
CA ALA A 160 -26.35 38.20 -15.42
C ALA A 160 -24.91 38.43 -15.89
N LEU A 161 -24.71 39.00 -17.08
CA LEU A 161 -23.39 39.35 -17.61
C LEU A 161 -22.72 40.48 -16.78
N ASN A 162 -23.51 41.36 -16.19
CA ASN A 162 -23.00 42.44 -15.35
C ASN A 162 -22.82 42.05 -13.87
N SER A 163 -23.15 40.81 -13.50
CA SER A 163 -23.04 40.34 -12.12
C SER A 163 -21.58 40.27 -11.64
N PRO A 164 -21.23 40.88 -10.48
CA PRO A 164 -19.91 40.71 -9.85
C PRO A 164 -19.60 39.25 -9.51
N LEU A 165 -20.63 38.42 -9.26
CA LEU A 165 -20.47 36.99 -8.97
C LEU A 165 -19.96 36.22 -10.20
N LEU A 166 -20.32 36.66 -11.41
CA LEU A 166 -19.77 36.06 -12.63
C LEU A 166 -18.27 36.34 -12.76
N ASP A 167 -17.85 37.55 -12.37
CA ASP A 167 -16.44 37.95 -12.37
C ASP A 167 -15.62 37.11 -11.38
N LEU A 168 -16.16 36.88 -10.18
CA LEU A 168 -15.54 36.06 -9.14
C LEU A 168 -15.40 34.58 -9.51
N LEU A 169 -16.25 34.05 -10.39
CA LEU A 169 -16.11 32.67 -10.91
C LEU A 169 -14.89 32.49 -11.80
N ASN A 170 -14.10 33.55 -12.04
CA ASN A 170 -12.95 33.55 -12.93
C ASN A 170 -13.37 33.25 -14.39
N VAL A 171 -14.57 33.70 -14.77
CA VAL A 171 -15.10 33.61 -16.15
C VAL A 171 -14.46 34.68 -17.00
N LYS A 172 -13.46 34.28 -17.80
CA LYS A 172 -12.73 35.15 -18.72
C LYS A 172 -13.40 35.22 -20.09
N TYR A 173 -14.03 34.14 -20.53
CA TYR A 173 -14.63 34.05 -21.86
C TYR A 173 -16.13 33.74 -21.78
N VAL A 174 -16.93 34.47 -22.54
CA VAL A 174 -18.36 34.22 -22.75
C VAL A 174 -18.57 33.87 -24.21
N LEU A 175 -19.08 32.66 -24.46
CA LEU A 175 -19.38 32.16 -25.79
C LEU A 175 -20.86 32.38 -26.11
N THR A 176 -21.16 32.90 -27.29
CA THR A 176 -22.56 33.18 -27.67
C THR A 176 -22.71 33.29 -29.18
N GLU A 177 -23.92 33.04 -29.67
CA GLU A 177 -24.31 33.35 -31.05
C GLU A 177 -24.84 34.79 -31.18
N GLU A 178 -25.18 35.43 -30.06
CA GLU A 178 -25.76 36.77 -30.03
C GLU A 178 -24.67 37.84 -29.89
N ARG A 179 -25.01 39.09 -30.21
CA ARG A 179 -24.10 40.22 -29.96
C ARG A 179 -24.26 40.73 -28.54
N ILE A 180 -23.13 40.94 -27.86
CA ILE A 180 -23.07 41.54 -26.52
C ILE A 180 -22.63 42.99 -26.68
N GLU A 181 -23.53 43.94 -26.40
CA GLU A 181 -23.26 45.38 -26.45
C GLU A 181 -22.94 45.92 -25.05
N SER A 182 -21.69 45.74 -24.59
CA SER A 182 -21.26 46.23 -23.28
C SER A 182 -19.78 46.64 -23.30
N PRO A 183 -19.41 47.76 -22.65
CA PRO A 183 -18.01 48.16 -22.53
C PRO A 183 -17.18 47.20 -21.66
N LYS A 184 -17.83 46.32 -20.88
CA LYS A 184 -17.18 45.27 -20.07
C LYS A 184 -16.64 44.11 -20.91
N TYR A 185 -17.16 43.92 -22.13
CA TYR A 185 -16.93 42.74 -22.95
C TYR A 185 -16.29 43.10 -24.29
N THR A 186 -15.07 42.62 -24.51
CA THR A 186 -14.34 42.82 -25.77
C THR A 186 -14.57 41.61 -26.68
N LEU A 187 -15.05 41.82 -27.91
CA LEU A 187 -15.11 40.75 -28.91
C LEU A 187 -13.68 40.35 -29.30
N VAL A 188 -13.29 39.09 -29.07
CA VAL A 188 -11.92 38.60 -29.32
C VAL A 188 -11.85 37.50 -30.37
N TYR A 189 -12.98 36.89 -30.71
CA TYR A 189 -13.09 35.90 -31.77
C TYR A 189 -14.53 35.90 -32.32
N GLU A 190 -14.66 35.73 -33.62
CA GLU A 190 -15.95 35.58 -34.32
C GLU A 190 -15.75 34.65 -35.53
N ASP A 191 -16.64 33.67 -35.68
CA ASP A 191 -16.80 32.87 -36.90
C ASP A 191 -18.26 32.86 -37.36
N GLU A 192 -18.60 32.03 -38.36
CA GLU A 192 -19.95 31.94 -38.93
C GLU A 192 -21.01 31.50 -37.92
N ALA A 193 -20.63 30.77 -36.87
CA ALA A 193 -21.55 30.18 -35.91
C ALA A 193 -21.48 30.81 -34.52
N LEU A 194 -20.34 31.37 -34.11
CA LEU A 194 -20.09 31.71 -32.71
C LEU A 194 -19.17 32.92 -32.53
N ARG A 195 -19.44 33.67 -31.46
CA ARG A 195 -18.64 34.79 -30.96
C ARG A 195 -18.08 34.47 -29.59
N VAL A 196 -16.86 34.91 -29.33
CA VAL A 196 -16.22 34.85 -28.01
C VAL A 196 -15.94 36.27 -27.53
N TYR A 197 -16.50 36.61 -26.38
CA TYR A 197 -16.25 37.86 -25.69
C TYR A 197 -15.32 37.63 -24.50
N ARG A 198 -14.29 38.46 -24.37
CA ARG A 198 -13.43 38.51 -23.18
C ARG A 198 -14.06 39.45 -22.14
N ASN A 199 -14.29 38.92 -20.95
CA ASN A 199 -14.73 39.67 -19.79
C ASN A 199 -13.55 40.46 -19.21
N GLU A 200 -13.57 41.79 -19.32
CA GLU A 200 -12.51 42.66 -18.77
C GLU A 200 -12.63 42.85 -17.25
N GLY A 201 -13.77 42.48 -16.65
CA GLY A 201 -14.00 42.52 -15.20
C GLY A 201 -13.58 41.25 -14.45
N VAL A 202 -13.03 40.25 -15.14
CA VAL A 202 -12.74 38.92 -14.58
C VAL A 202 -11.81 38.97 -13.36
N ALA A 203 -12.19 38.30 -12.27
CA ALA A 203 -11.33 38.14 -11.10
C ALA A 203 -10.28 37.03 -11.34
N PRO A 204 -9.07 37.14 -10.75
CA PRO A 204 -8.07 36.06 -10.77
C PRO A 204 -8.61 34.77 -10.12
N ARG A 205 -8.07 33.61 -10.51
CA ARG A 205 -8.47 32.32 -9.93
C ARG A 205 -8.15 32.21 -8.43
N ALA A 206 -7.04 32.81 -8.00
CA ALA A 206 -6.69 32.98 -6.60
C ALA A 206 -6.27 34.43 -6.37
N PHE A 207 -6.73 35.03 -5.28
CA PHE A 207 -6.44 36.42 -4.95
C PHE A 207 -6.49 36.64 -3.44
N THR A 208 -5.87 37.73 -2.99
CA THR A 208 -5.94 38.17 -1.60
C THR A 208 -6.68 39.49 -1.44
N LEU A 209 -7.42 39.61 -0.34
CA LEU A 209 -7.98 40.86 0.17
C LEU A 209 -7.45 41.13 1.58
N PRO A 210 -7.21 42.39 1.98
CA PRO A 210 -6.80 42.72 3.35
C PRO A 210 -7.74 42.14 4.40
N ALA A 211 -7.21 41.77 5.57
CA ALA A 211 -8.00 41.14 6.63
C ALA A 211 -9.21 42.00 7.07
N GLY A 212 -9.09 43.32 7.06
CA GLY A 212 -10.16 44.28 7.40
C GLY A 212 -11.30 44.40 6.37
N CYS A 213 -11.22 43.69 5.24
CA CYS A 213 -12.25 43.65 4.20
C CYS A 213 -13.18 42.42 4.32
N ALA A 214 -13.06 41.65 5.40
CA ALA A 214 -13.92 40.51 5.66
C ALA A 214 -15.24 40.92 6.30
N VAL A 215 -16.31 40.21 5.96
CA VAL A 215 -17.64 40.35 6.52
C VAL A 215 -18.14 38.98 6.92
N GLU A 216 -18.44 38.74 8.20
CA GLU A 216 -19.05 37.49 8.64
C GLU A 216 -20.58 37.59 8.71
N THR A 217 -21.28 36.59 8.15
CA THR A 217 -22.75 36.58 8.08
C THR A 217 -23.33 35.17 8.19
N ASP A 218 -24.57 35.09 8.67
CA ASP A 218 -25.41 33.87 8.58
C ASP A 218 -26.21 33.83 7.26
N ASP A 219 -26.51 35.02 6.70
CA ASP A 219 -27.25 35.17 5.44
C ASP A 219 -26.31 35.77 4.38
N VAL A 220 -25.67 34.87 3.64
CA VAL A 220 -24.75 35.21 2.55
C VAL A 220 -25.49 35.96 1.42
N ALA A 221 -26.74 35.60 1.12
CA ALA A 221 -27.49 36.24 0.05
C ALA A 221 -27.85 37.69 0.38
N ALA A 222 -28.17 38.00 1.64
CA ALA A 222 -28.34 39.37 2.10
C ALA A 222 -27.02 40.16 2.05
N ALA A 223 -25.90 39.56 2.49
CA ALA A 223 -24.60 40.21 2.46
C ALA A 223 -24.12 40.51 1.03
N LEU A 224 -24.30 39.59 0.09
CA LEU A 224 -23.94 39.77 -1.33
C LEU A 224 -24.75 40.87 -2.04
N ARG A 225 -25.93 41.21 -1.52
CA ARG A 225 -26.71 42.36 -2.01
C ARG A 225 -26.20 43.70 -1.47
N ARG A 226 -25.47 43.69 -0.35
CA ARG A 226 -24.99 44.89 0.35
C ARG A 226 -23.51 45.17 0.07
N TYR A 227 -22.69 44.13 -0.04
CA TYR A 227 -21.24 44.23 -0.21
C TYR A 227 -20.84 43.61 -1.56
N ASP A 228 -20.09 44.38 -2.36
CA ASP A 228 -19.53 43.89 -3.61
C ASP A 228 -18.39 42.91 -3.32
N PRO A 229 -18.50 41.63 -3.71
CA PRO A 229 -17.51 40.61 -3.39
C PRO A 229 -16.18 40.78 -4.14
N ARG A 230 -16.09 41.76 -5.06
CA ARG A 230 -14.81 42.20 -5.63
C ARG A 230 -14.00 43.06 -4.66
N HIS A 231 -14.63 43.59 -3.63
CA HIS A 231 -14.00 44.42 -2.60
C HIS A 231 -14.10 43.80 -1.20
N TYR A 232 -15.04 42.88 -0.96
CA TYR A 232 -15.23 42.28 0.36
C TYR A 232 -15.17 40.76 0.28
N VAL A 233 -14.66 40.11 1.33
CA VAL A 233 -14.75 38.64 1.47
C VAL A 233 -15.89 38.33 2.41
N ILE A 234 -16.96 37.72 1.91
CA ILE A 234 -18.13 37.38 2.73
C ILE A 234 -17.94 35.97 3.28
N LEU A 235 -17.69 35.86 4.57
CA LEU A 235 -17.42 34.61 5.26
C LEU A 235 -18.68 34.11 5.97
N ASP A 236 -18.89 32.80 5.92
CA ASP A 236 -19.90 32.16 6.75
C ASP A 236 -19.52 32.25 8.23
N ALA A 237 -20.47 32.64 9.07
CA ALA A 237 -20.27 32.68 10.52
C ALA A 237 -19.94 31.30 11.10
N GLN A 238 -18.90 31.22 11.94
CA GLN A 238 -18.49 29.99 12.62
C GLN A 238 -18.82 30.03 14.12
N GLY A 239 -19.96 29.44 14.49
CA GLY A 239 -20.39 29.29 15.89
C GLY A 239 -20.69 30.64 16.57
N ASN A 240 -20.41 30.74 17.87
CA ASN A 240 -20.68 31.94 18.70
C ASN A 240 -19.53 32.97 18.72
N SER A 241 -18.65 32.96 17.72
CA SER A 241 -17.55 33.93 17.62
C SER A 241 -18.09 35.35 17.36
N PRO A 242 -17.44 36.41 17.87
CA PRO A 242 -17.85 37.78 17.57
C PRO A 242 -17.71 38.02 16.06
N ARG A 243 -18.80 38.49 15.45
CA ARG A 243 -18.88 38.69 14.00
C ARG A 243 -17.88 39.74 13.55
N VAL A 244 -17.16 39.43 12.49
CA VAL A 244 -16.25 40.38 11.83
C VAL A 244 -17.06 41.34 10.96
N GLU A 245 -17.00 42.63 11.29
CA GLU A 245 -17.47 43.72 10.43
C GLU A 245 -16.31 44.33 9.64
N PRO A 246 -16.58 44.87 8.43
CA PRO A 246 -15.53 45.46 7.61
C PRO A 246 -15.01 46.75 8.26
N SER A 247 -13.70 46.80 8.51
CA SER A 247 -13.01 47.96 9.10
C SER A 247 -12.38 48.87 8.04
N LEU A 248 -12.33 48.42 6.79
CA LEU A 248 -11.75 49.17 5.67
C LEU A 248 -12.82 49.57 4.64
N PRO A 249 -12.69 50.76 4.02
CA PRO A 249 -13.55 51.18 2.93
C PRO A 249 -13.25 50.38 1.64
N PRO A 250 -14.20 50.31 0.68
CA PRO A 250 -14.03 49.50 -0.53
C PRO A 250 -12.78 49.85 -1.34
N GLU A 251 -12.39 51.14 -1.37
CA GLU A 251 -11.25 51.65 -2.12
C GLU A 251 -9.89 51.06 -1.67
N ALA A 252 -9.79 50.73 -0.38
CA ALA A 252 -8.63 50.08 0.23
C ALA A 252 -8.65 48.55 0.04
N CYS A 253 -9.78 48.00 -0.38
CA CYS A 253 -9.98 46.56 -0.53
C CYS A 253 -9.88 46.13 -1.99
N ARG A 254 -8.65 46.18 -2.54
CA ARG A 254 -8.38 45.78 -3.92
C ARG A 254 -7.89 44.34 -4.01
N LEU A 255 -8.43 43.59 -4.97
CA LEU A 255 -7.99 42.24 -5.29
C LEU A 255 -6.52 42.23 -5.71
N THR A 256 -5.68 41.49 -4.99
CA THR A 256 -4.30 41.25 -5.38
C THR A 256 -4.17 39.80 -5.88
N PRO A 257 -3.80 39.55 -7.15
CA PRO A 257 -3.68 38.18 -7.67
C PRO A 257 -2.63 37.35 -6.92
N ALA A 258 -2.94 36.10 -6.64
CA ALA A 258 -2.01 35.11 -6.09
C ALA A 258 -1.59 34.10 -7.16
N THR A 259 -0.35 33.61 -7.11
CA THR A 259 0.20 32.74 -8.17
C THR A 259 -0.03 31.28 -7.84
N ILE A 260 -0.71 30.54 -8.71
CA ILE A 260 -0.89 29.09 -8.54
C ILE A 260 0.28 28.36 -9.20
N SER A 261 1.18 27.79 -8.38
CA SER A 261 2.39 27.10 -8.88
C SER A 261 2.11 25.67 -9.36
N ARG A 262 1.06 25.04 -8.83
CA ARG A 262 0.61 23.71 -9.26
C ARG A 262 -0.90 23.60 -9.08
N TYR A 263 -1.60 23.12 -10.09
CA TYR A 263 -3.06 22.98 -10.10
C TYR A 263 -3.45 21.57 -10.55
N THR A 264 -3.90 20.73 -9.62
CA THR A 264 -4.46 19.40 -9.91
C THR A 264 -5.80 19.23 -9.21
N ILE A 265 -6.57 18.21 -9.60
CA ILE A 265 -7.95 17.98 -9.10
C ILE A 265 -8.01 17.87 -7.57
N ASN A 266 -7.03 17.18 -6.95
CA ASN A 266 -7.03 16.90 -5.51
C ASN A 266 -5.97 17.67 -4.73
N GLU A 267 -5.11 18.43 -5.39
CA GLU A 267 -4.01 19.14 -4.75
C GLU A 267 -3.59 20.36 -5.55
N LEU A 268 -3.43 21.50 -4.89
CA LEU A 268 -2.94 22.73 -5.51
C LEU A 268 -2.07 23.53 -4.55
N PHE A 269 -1.19 24.34 -5.11
CA PHE A 269 -0.22 25.17 -4.39
C PHE A 269 -0.36 26.62 -4.85
N VAL A 270 -0.47 27.53 -3.89
CA VAL A 270 -0.61 28.96 -4.11
C VAL A 270 0.54 29.70 -3.43
N GLU A 271 1.32 30.43 -4.21
CA GLU A 271 2.33 31.35 -3.72
C GLU A 271 1.71 32.72 -3.50
N VAL A 272 1.90 33.26 -2.30
CA VAL A 272 1.25 34.50 -1.87
C VAL A 272 2.20 35.35 -1.02
N THR A 273 2.18 36.66 -1.28
CA THR A 273 2.86 37.66 -0.45
C THR A 273 1.79 38.48 0.26
N VAL A 274 1.81 38.45 1.59
CA VAL A 274 0.79 39.04 2.43
C VAL A 274 1.32 40.32 3.10
N PRO A 275 0.60 41.45 2.99
CA PRO A 275 1.00 42.72 3.62
C PRO A 275 0.88 42.71 5.15
N GLU A 276 1.43 43.73 5.83
CA GLU A 276 1.54 43.82 7.30
C GLU A 276 0.21 43.70 8.06
N GLN A 277 -0.89 44.07 7.43
CA GLN A 277 -2.24 43.99 8.00
C GLN A 277 -2.88 42.59 7.90
N GLY A 278 -2.17 41.60 7.37
CA GLY A 278 -2.71 40.27 7.09
C GLY A 278 -3.69 40.27 5.91
N ALA A 279 -4.04 39.09 5.42
CA ALA A 279 -4.95 38.96 4.29
C ALA A 279 -5.75 37.65 4.30
N TRP A 280 -6.92 37.69 3.70
CA TRP A 280 -7.67 36.52 3.30
C TRP A 280 -7.26 36.12 1.89
N LEU A 281 -6.74 34.90 1.74
CA LEU A 281 -6.53 34.27 0.44
C LEU A 281 -7.82 33.57 0.03
N VAL A 282 -8.45 34.02 -1.05
CA VAL A 282 -9.62 33.40 -1.65
C VAL A 282 -9.20 32.64 -2.91
N LEU A 283 -9.65 31.40 -3.01
CA LEU A 283 -9.50 30.55 -4.18
C LEU A 283 -10.89 30.32 -4.76
N ALA A 284 -11.12 30.75 -6.01
CA ALA A 284 -12.41 30.69 -6.72
C ALA A 284 -12.81 29.27 -7.17
N ASP A 285 -12.53 28.28 -6.33
CA ASP A 285 -12.97 26.90 -6.44
C ASP A 285 -13.97 26.58 -5.34
N SER A 286 -14.97 25.75 -5.65
CA SER A 286 -16.00 25.36 -4.70
C SER A 286 -15.42 24.75 -3.41
N PHE A 287 -15.89 25.27 -2.29
CA PHE A 287 -15.72 24.74 -0.96
C PHE A 287 -16.45 23.40 -0.84
N PHE A 288 -15.84 22.44 -0.18
CA PHE A 288 -16.51 21.19 0.16
C PHE A 288 -15.87 20.59 1.42
N PRO A 289 -16.66 20.00 2.34
CA PRO A 289 -16.11 19.29 3.50
C PRO A 289 -15.14 18.19 3.06
N GLY A 290 -13.86 18.30 3.44
CA GLY A 290 -12.82 17.34 3.06
C GLY A 290 -11.58 17.98 2.43
N TRP A 291 -11.68 19.23 1.97
CA TRP A 291 -10.49 20.03 1.70
C TRP A 291 -9.75 20.36 3.01
N LYS A 292 -8.43 20.30 2.97
CA LYS A 292 -7.51 20.71 4.03
C LYS A 292 -6.54 21.72 3.45
N ALA A 293 -6.17 22.73 4.23
CA ALA A 293 -5.19 23.74 3.84
C ALA A 293 -3.99 23.65 4.78
N PHE A 294 -2.80 23.86 4.22
CA PHE A 294 -1.54 23.90 4.93
C PHE A 294 -0.74 25.11 4.46
N VAL A 295 0.02 25.72 5.36
CA VAL A 295 0.91 26.84 5.04
C VAL A 295 2.33 26.53 5.45
N ARG A 296 3.28 26.96 4.64
CA ARG A 296 4.71 26.93 4.93
C ARG A 296 5.38 28.19 4.40
N PRO A 297 6.52 28.62 4.97
CA PRO A 297 7.30 29.72 4.41
C PRO A 297 7.63 29.45 2.94
N ALA A 298 7.67 30.49 2.11
CA ALA A 298 8.01 30.34 0.70
C ALA A 298 9.38 29.64 0.53
N GLY A 299 9.40 28.54 -0.22
CA GLY A 299 10.59 27.69 -0.40
C GLY A 299 10.92 26.77 0.78
N GLY A 300 10.09 26.75 1.84
CA GLY A 300 10.22 25.83 2.96
C GLY A 300 9.86 24.38 2.61
N ASP A 301 10.37 23.45 3.40
CA ASP A 301 10.11 22.02 3.23
C ASP A 301 8.70 21.62 3.72
N GLU A 302 8.17 20.48 3.25
CA GLU A 302 6.86 19.95 3.68
C GLU A 302 6.80 19.68 5.19
N SER A 303 7.94 19.41 5.83
CA SER A 303 8.04 19.23 7.28
C SER A 303 7.68 20.48 8.10
N GLN A 304 7.66 21.67 7.47
CA GLN A 304 7.31 22.95 8.10
C GLN A 304 5.83 23.32 7.92
N GLU A 305 5.01 22.46 7.32
CA GLU A 305 3.59 22.72 7.09
C GLU A 305 2.80 22.86 8.39
N GLN A 306 2.02 23.93 8.49
CA GLN A 306 1.05 24.17 9.54
C GLN A 306 -0.36 24.13 8.97
N ALA A 307 -1.29 23.47 9.67
CA ALA A 307 -2.68 23.37 9.20
C ALA A 307 -3.41 24.72 9.32
N LEU A 308 -4.16 25.07 8.28
CA LEU A 308 -5.05 26.23 8.24
C LEU A 308 -6.52 25.79 8.23
N ALA A 309 -7.37 26.57 8.90
CA ALA A 309 -8.81 26.44 8.76
C ALA A 309 -9.26 26.99 7.41
N ILE A 310 -10.07 26.22 6.68
CA ILE A 310 -10.72 26.68 5.46
C ILE A 310 -12.10 27.21 5.83
N HIS A 311 -12.37 28.43 5.39
CA HIS A 311 -13.66 29.08 5.51
C HIS A 311 -14.36 29.05 4.15
N ARG A 312 -15.69 28.93 4.17
CA ARG A 312 -16.50 29.15 2.97
C ARG A 312 -16.63 30.66 2.77
N ALA A 313 -16.24 31.13 1.60
CA ALA A 313 -16.30 32.52 1.20
C ALA A 313 -17.28 32.72 0.05
N ASP A 314 -17.99 33.85 0.07
CA ASP A 314 -18.93 34.30 -0.95
C ASP A 314 -19.98 33.23 -1.31
N GLY A 315 -20.34 32.39 -0.32
CA GLY A 315 -21.31 31.30 -0.43
C GLY A 315 -20.86 30.05 -1.17
N ASN A 316 -19.70 30.07 -1.85
CA ASN A 316 -19.22 28.91 -2.61
C ASN A 316 -17.72 28.67 -2.55
N PHE A 317 -16.87 29.68 -2.38
CA PHE A 317 -15.41 29.54 -2.55
C PHE A 317 -14.67 29.16 -1.27
N ARG A 318 -13.39 28.82 -1.42
CA ARG A 318 -12.48 28.48 -0.32
C ARG A 318 -11.66 29.69 0.08
N ALA A 319 -11.63 30.02 1.35
CA ALA A 319 -10.77 31.07 1.89
C ALA A 319 -9.94 30.60 3.09
N VAL A 320 -8.75 31.16 3.25
CA VAL A 320 -7.89 30.97 4.42
C VAL A 320 -7.31 32.30 4.88
N SER A 321 -7.16 32.46 6.20
CA SER A 321 -6.52 33.63 6.79
C SER A 321 -5.02 33.43 6.87
N LEU A 322 -4.26 34.45 6.46
CA LEU A 322 -2.80 34.43 6.42
C LEU A 322 -2.22 35.61 7.19
N THR A 323 -1.18 35.33 7.96
CA THR A 323 -0.35 36.33 8.62
C THR A 323 0.59 37.01 7.63
N PRO A 324 1.12 38.20 7.95
CA PRO A 324 2.09 38.90 7.11
C PRO A 324 3.29 38.03 6.77
N GLY A 325 3.75 38.08 5.51
CA GLY A 325 4.91 37.31 5.05
C GLY A 325 4.74 36.70 3.66
N ARG A 326 5.74 35.89 3.26
CA ARG A 326 5.72 35.13 2.01
C ARG A 326 5.44 33.67 2.29
N TRP A 327 4.36 33.17 1.73
CA TRP A 327 3.82 31.85 2.05
C TRP A 327 3.56 31.03 0.80
N THR A 328 3.76 29.72 0.94
CA THR A 328 3.21 28.70 0.04
C THR A 328 2.03 28.05 0.76
N VAL A 329 0.83 28.17 0.19
CA VAL A 329 -0.40 27.56 0.71
C VAL A 329 -0.74 26.34 -0.13
N ARG A 330 -0.85 25.18 0.51
CA ARG A 330 -1.24 23.92 -0.13
C ARG A 330 -2.67 23.57 0.24
N PHE A 331 -3.54 23.41 -0.75
CA PHE A 331 -4.87 22.82 -0.54
C PHE A 331 -4.86 21.38 -1.02
N LYS A 332 -5.35 20.46 -0.19
CA LYS A 332 -5.45 19.03 -0.49
C LYS A 332 -6.85 18.51 -0.21
N TYR A 333 -7.45 17.84 -1.18
CA TYR A 333 -8.73 17.17 -1.01
C TYR A 333 -8.49 15.78 -0.41
N SER A 334 -8.99 15.58 0.80
CA SER A 334 -8.78 14.36 1.57
C SER A 334 -10.00 14.05 2.44
N PRO A 335 -11.18 13.78 1.83
CA PRO A 335 -12.44 13.58 2.55
C PRO A 335 -12.41 12.33 3.42
N ASP A 336 -13.03 12.42 4.61
CA ASP A 336 -13.04 11.32 5.57
C ASP A 336 -13.95 10.17 5.11
N SER A 337 -14.97 10.45 4.29
CA SER A 337 -15.81 9.41 3.66
C SER A 337 -15.01 8.46 2.78
N VAL A 338 -14.07 8.97 1.97
CA VAL A 338 -13.18 8.14 1.13
C VAL A 338 -12.21 7.35 1.99
N LYS A 339 -11.66 7.95 3.05
CA LYS A 339 -10.77 7.25 4.00
C LYS A 339 -11.49 6.10 4.70
N MET A 340 -12.69 6.34 5.24
CA MET A 340 -13.52 5.33 5.90
C MET A 340 -14.01 4.26 4.91
N GLY A 341 -14.44 4.65 3.71
CA GLY A 341 -14.82 3.70 2.66
C GLY A 341 -13.66 2.79 2.26
N ALA A 342 -12.47 3.34 2.08
CA ALA A 342 -11.25 2.57 1.82
C ALA A 342 -10.89 1.63 2.98
N PHE A 343 -11.07 2.08 4.23
CA PHE A 343 -10.88 1.25 5.42
C PHE A 343 -11.79 0.04 5.45
N PHE A 344 -13.11 0.25 5.33
CA PHE A 344 -14.08 -0.83 5.39
C PHE A 344 -13.92 -1.78 4.20
N SER A 345 -13.60 -1.27 3.02
CA SER A 345 -13.30 -2.10 1.84
C SER A 345 -12.06 -2.95 2.05
N PHE A 346 -10.99 -2.38 2.61
CA PHE A 346 -9.78 -3.10 2.97
C PHE A 346 -10.06 -4.19 4.02
N LEU A 347 -10.79 -3.84 5.08
CA LEU A 347 -11.15 -4.79 6.16
C LEU A 347 -12.02 -5.93 5.64
N ALA A 348 -13.02 -5.63 4.81
CA ALA A 348 -13.86 -6.64 4.16
C ALA A 348 -13.02 -7.56 3.27
N GLY A 349 -12.08 -7.01 2.50
CA GLY A 349 -11.14 -7.80 1.70
C GLY A 349 -10.27 -8.73 2.53
N VAL A 350 -9.70 -8.23 3.64
CA VAL A 350 -8.91 -9.03 4.58
C VAL A 350 -9.77 -10.14 5.21
N LEU A 351 -10.98 -9.84 5.64
CA LEU A 351 -11.90 -10.81 6.24
C LEU A 351 -12.30 -11.89 5.22
N ILE A 352 -12.68 -11.51 4.01
CA ILE A 352 -13.02 -12.45 2.93
C ILE A 352 -11.81 -13.34 2.63
N PHE A 353 -10.60 -12.78 2.57
CA PHE A 353 -9.39 -13.55 2.34
C PHE A 353 -9.15 -14.59 3.45
N PHE A 354 -9.34 -14.21 4.72
CA PHE A 354 -9.28 -15.16 5.83
C PHE A 354 -10.36 -16.24 5.74
N LEU A 355 -11.61 -15.87 5.44
CA LEU A 355 -12.71 -16.81 5.30
C LEU A 355 -12.51 -17.78 4.13
N VAL A 356 -12.00 -17.31 2.99
CA VAL A 356 -11.64 -18.14 1.84
C VAL A 356 -10.51 -19.09 2.22
N GLY A 357 -9.47 -18.62 2.91
CA GLY A 357 -8.41 -19.52 3.35
C GLY A 357 -8.87 -20.55 4.39
N LEU A 358 -9.77 -20.18 5.30
CA LEU A 358 -10.43 -21.12 6.22
C LEU A 358 -11.32 -22.13 5.48
N TRP A 359 -12.03 -21.68 4.45
CA TRP A 359 -12.84 -22.54 3.60
C TRP A 359 -11.97 -23.50 2.79
N LEU A 360 -10.90 -23.01 2.13
CA LEU A 360 -9.92 -23.82 1.42
C LEU A 360 -9.30 -24.85 2.37
N TRP A 361 -8.90 -24.41 3.57
CA TRP A 361 -8.43 -25.30 4.62
C TRP A 361 -9.46 -26.38 4.90
N ARG A 362 -10.70 -26.06 5.29
CA ARG A 362 -11.75 -27.07 5.57
C ARG A 362 -12.06 -27.99 4.38
N THR A 363 -11.95 -27.49 3.16
CA THR A 363 -12.31 -28.24 1.95
C THR A 363 -11.23 -29.24 1.56
N PHE A 364 -9.96 -28.83 1.57
CA PHE A 364 -8.81 -29.69 1.27
C PHE A 364 -8.37 -30.52 2.47
N TYR A 365 -8.66 -30.06 3.68
CA TYR A 365 -8.36 -30.71 4.95
C TYR A 365 -9.62 -31.39 5.49
N ARG A 366 -10.00 -32.53 4.90
CA ARG A 366 -10.90 -33.47 5.58
C ARG A 366 -10.10 -34.18 6.67
N ALA A 367 -10.65 -34.25 7.88
CA ALA A 367 -10.14 -35.12 8.92
C ALA A 367 -10.21 -36.56 8.41
N VAL A 368 -9.10 -37.06 7.88
CA VAL A 368 -8.92 -38.47 7.54
C VAL A 368 -8.48 -39.16 8.82
N ASP A 369 -9.15 -40.26 9.16
CA ASP A 369 -9.03 -40.96 10.43
C ASP A 369 -7.58 -41.25 10.85
N GLU A 370 -7.34 -41.03 12.14
CA GLU A 370 -6.05 -41.07 12.83
C GLU A 370 -5.38 -42.45 12.77
N THR A 371 -4.41 -42.70 11.86
CA THR A 371 -3.51 -43.87 11.99
C THR A 371 -2.07 -43.69 11.46
N SER A 372 -1.76 -42.70 10.63
CA SER A 372 -0.43 -42.57 10.00
C SER A 372 0.45 -41.45 10.59
N THR A 373 1.63 -41.80 11.12
CA THR A 373 2.67 -40.86 11.59
C THR A 373 3.06 -39.85 10.51
N VAL A 374 3.09 -40.28 9.25
CA VAL A 374 3.40 -39.42 8.09
C VAL A 374 2.33 -38.34 7.90
N GLN A 375 1.06 -38.67 8.12
CA GLN A 375 -0.04 -37.72 8.01
C GLN A 375 -0.03 -36.70 9.16
N ARG A 376 0.31 -37.10 10.40
CA ARG A 376 0.47 -36.16 11.52
C ARG A 376 1.60 -35.16 11.27
N VAL A 377 2.74 -35.62 10.73
CA VAL A 377 3.86 -34.76 10.36
C VAL A 377 3.48 -33.79 9.22
N ALA A 378 2.76 -34.28 8.21
CA ALA A 378 2.27 -33.44 7.11
C ALA A 378 1.27 -32.38 7.58
N LYS A 379 0.31 -32.74 8.46
CA LYS A 379 -0.63 -31.79 9.09
C LYS A 379 0.11 -30.71 9.87
N ASN A 380 1.03 -31.12 10.74
CA ASN A 380 1.75 -30.23 11.64
C ASN A 380 2.74 -29.31 10.91
N SER A 381 3.02 -29.60 9.65
CA SER A 381 3.86 -28.79 8.77
C SER A 381 3.06 -27.92 7.80
N LEU A 382 2.08 -28.48 7.09
CA LEU A 382 1.33 -27.78 6.03
C LEU A 382 0.35 -26.73 6.58
N ALA A 383 -0.32 -27.00 7.71
CA ALA A 383 -1.30 -26.04 8.26
C ALA A 383 -0.65 -24.71 8.64
N PRO A 384 0.45 -24.70 9.44
CA PRO A 384 1.12 -23.45 9.77
C PRO A 384 1.72 -22.75 8.55
N ILE A 385 2.19 -23.50 7.55
CA ILE A 385 2.73 -22.95 6.30
C ILE A 385 1.65 -22.13 5.55
N VAL A 386 0.48 -22.72 5.33
CA VAL A 386 -0.61 -22.04 4.60
C VAL A 386 -1.10 -20.81 5.38
N LEU A 387 -1.30 -20.95 6.69
CA LEU A 387 -1.74 -19.84 7.54
C LEU A 387 -0.70 -18.70 7.59
N ASN A 388 0.59 -19.03 7.69
CA ASN A 388 1.65 -18.02 7.66
C ASN A 388 1.76 -17.32 6.30
N LEU A 389 1.56 -18.05 5.19
CA LEU A 389 1.52 -17.45 3.86
C LEU A 389 0.35 -16.46 3.73
N MET A 390 -0.84 -16.84 4.23
CA MET A 390 -1.98 -15.94 4.29
C MET A 390 -1.67 -14.68 5.11
N ASN A 391 -1.09 -14.85 6.30
CA ASN A 391 -0.70 -13.73 7.16
C ASN A 391 0.30 -12.80 6.46
N ARG A 392 1.26 -13.36 5.72
CA ARG A 392 2.24 -12.58 4.96
C ARG A 392 1.61 -11.73 3.87
N VAL A 393 0.58 -12.24 3.18
CA VAL A 393 -0.18 -11.46 2.17
C VAL A 393 -0.90 -10.29 2.83
N VAL A 394 -1.59 -10.54 3.95
CA VAL A 394 -2.29 -9.48 4.70
C VAL A 394 -1.31 -8.45 5.24
N ASP A 395 -0.17 -8.88 5.80
CA ASP A 395 0.90 -8.01 6.29
C ASP A 395 1.50 -7.15 5.18
N PHE A 396 1.67 -7.72 3.98
CA PHE A 396 2.15 -6.99 2.82
C PHE A 396 1.15 -5.93 2.36
N ALA A 397 -0.14 -6.26 2.33
CA ALA A 397 -1.20 -5.30 2.02
C ALA A 397 -1.27 -4.17 3.06
N PHE A 398 -1.15 -4.50 4.35
CA PHE A 398 -1.09 -3.51 5.42
C PHE A 398 0.19 -2.66 5.35
N ALA A 399 1.34 -3.25 5.00
CA ALA A 399 2.57 -2.50 4.77
C ALA A 399 2.42 -1.48 3.63
N ALA A 400 1.65 -1.80 2.58
CA ALA A 400 1.33 -0.88 1.50
C ALA A 400 0.49 0.31 1.98
N LEU A 401 -0.57 0.04 2.75
CA LEU A 401 -1.41 1.07 3.37
C LEU A 401 -0.58 1.98 4.27
N MET A 402 0.19 1.39 5.18
CA MET A 402 1.05 2.11 6.12
C MET A 402 2.07 2.99 5.39
N ALA A 403 2.71 2.49 4.32
CA ALA A 403 3.67 3.27 3.55
C ALA A 403 3.02 4.51 2.89
N ARG A 404 1.81 4.37 2.34
CA ARG A 404 1.10 5.47 1.68
C ARG A 404 0.59 6.53 2.66
N VAL A 405 0.14 6.11 3.84
CA VAL A 405 -0.38 7.05 4.85
C VAL A 405 0.75 7.79 5.55
N LEU A 406 1.83 7.09 5.93
CA LEU A 406 2.95 7.68 6.68
C LEU A 406 3.95 8.43 5.79
N GLY A 407 3.97 8.15 4.48
CA GLY A 407 5.01 8.62 3.58
C GLY A 407 6.41 8.07 3.92
N PRO A 408 7.46 8.52 3.20
CA PRO A 408 8.82 8.02 3.39
C PRO A 408 9.38 8.24 4.80
N GLU A 409 9.25 9.45 5.36
CA GLU A 409 9.82 9.76 6.68
C GLU A 409 9.14 8.95 7.80
N GLY A 410 7.81 8.96 7.87
CA GLY A 410 7.07 8.22 8.90
C GLY A 410 7.28 6.71 8.80
N ARG A 411 7.38 6.17 7.57
CA ARG A 411 7.73 4.77 7.34
C ARG A 411 9.14 4.45 7.84
N GLY A 412 10.09 5.35 7.65
CA GLY A 412 11.46 5.22 8.14
C GLY A 412 11.58 5.26 9.66
N LYS A 413 10.92 6.23 10.32
CA LYS A 413 10.86 6.31 11.79
C LYS A 413 10.29 5.03 12.41
N TYR A 414 9.20 4.51 11.86
CA TYR A 414 8.60 3.26 12.34
C TYR A 414 9.52 2.06 12.08
N ALA A 415 10.15 1.96 10.91
CA ALA A 415 11.08 0.89 10.60
C ALA A 415 12.28 0.87 11.57
N TYR A 416 12.85 2.04 11.86
CA TYR A 416 13.92 2.21 12.84
C TYR A 416 13.48 1.74 14.24
N ALA A 417 12.30 2.16 14.69
CA ALA A 417 11.75 1.73 15.99
C ALA A 417 11.53 0.21 16.06
N VAL A 418 11.04 -0.40 14.98
CA VAL A 418 10.81 -1.86 14.88
C VAL A 418 12.13 -2.64 14.89
N VAL A 419 13.20 -2.13 14.27
CA VAL A 419 14.52 -2.79 14.31
C VAL A 419 15.06 -2.82 15.74
N ILE A 420 14.98 -1.70 16.47
CA ILE A 420 15.38 -1.64 17.88
C ILE A 420 14.54 -2.60 18.72
N PHE A 421 13.22 -2.58 18.54
CA PHE A 421 12.31 -3.51 19.19
C PHE A 421 12.71 -4.97 18.94
N GLY A 422 13.01 -5.34 17.69
CA GLY A 422 13.41 -6.71 17.33
C GLY A 422 14.71 -7.14 18.01
N TRP A 423 15.68 -6.24 18.18
CA TRP A 423 16.92 -6.56 18.91
C TRP A 423 16.65 -6.82 20.39
N LEU A 424 15.80 -6.01 21.03
CA LEU A 424 15.39 -6.22 22.43
C LEU A 424 14.55 -7.49 22.58
N GLU A 425 13.71 -7.81 21.60
CA GLU A 425 12.95 -9.05 21.57
C GLU A 425 13.85 -10.29 21.60
N ILE A 426 14.94 -10.29 20.82
CA ILE A 426 15.89 -11.39 20.81
C ILE A 426 16.57 -11.55 22.18
N LEU A 427 16.96 -10.43 22.80
CA LEU A 427 17.57 -10.43 24.13
C LEU A 427 16.61 -10.92 25.22
N THR A 428 15.33 -10.54 25.16
CA THR A 428 14.32 -10.95 26.15
C THR A 428 13.85 -12.38 25.98
N ASN A 429 13.70 -12.87 24.74
CA ASN A 429 13.33 -14.25 24.47
C ASN A 429 14.51 -15.23 24.63
N PHE A 430 15.75 -14.77 24.45
CA PHE A 430 17.02 -15.47 24.74
C PHE A 430 17.12 -16.93 24.26
N GLY A 431 16.44 -17.30 23.17
CA GLY A 431 16.37 -18.69 22.69
C GLY A 431 15.55 -19.65 23.58
N LEU A 432 14.90 -19.14 24.62
CA LEU A 432 14.11 -19.91 25.60
C LEU A 432 12.90 -20.61 24.97
N ASN A 433 12.47 -20.19 23.78
CA ASN A 433 11.37 -20.81 23.04
C ASN A 433 11.73 -22.23 22.61
N THR A 434 12.91 -22.39 22.01
CA THR A 434 13.43 -23.70 21.58
C THR A 434 13.74 -24.59 22.77
N TYR A 435 14.30 -24.01 23.85
CA TYR A 435 14.54 -24.73 25.10
C TYR A 435 13.23 -25.26 25.70
N LEU A 436 12.23 -24.39 25.88
CA LEU A 436 10.94 -24.75 26.44
C LEU A 436 10.25 -25.84 25.61
N MET A 437 10.24 -25.69 24.29
CA MET A 437 9.67 -26.67 23.37
C MET A 437 10.33 -28.05 23.55
N ARG A 438 11.66 -28.09 23.63
CA ARG A 438 12.44 -29.34 23.76
C ARG A 438 12.23 -30.03 25.10
N GLU A 439 12.35 -29.31 26.22
CA GLU A 439 12.26 -29.91 27.55
C GLU A 439 10.83 -30.34 27.90
N VAL A 440 9.81 -29.59 27.46
CA VAL A 440 8.41 -30.00 27.66
C VAL A 440 8.04 -31.18 26.76
N ALA A 441 8.60 -31.28 25.56
CA ALA A 441 8.41 -32.45 24.71
C ALA A 441 9.02 -33.74 25.32
N ARG A 442 10.10 -33.60 26.11
CA ARG A 442 10.72 -34.71 26.86
C ARG A 442 9.92 -35.11 28.09
N ASP A 443 9.48 -34.12 28.88
CA ASP A 443 8.68 -34.36 30.10
C ASP A 443 7.46 -33.42 30.16
N LYS A 444 6.35 -33.92 29.63
CA LYS A 444 5.07 -33.21 29.59
C LYS A 444 4.47 -32.97 30.98
N ALA A 445 4.85 -33.74 32.00
CA ALA A 445 4.30 -33.59 33.36
C ALA A 445 4.85 -32.32 34.04
N ARG A 446 6.09 -31.93 33.72
CA ARG A 446 6.75 -30.72 34.24
C ARG A 446 6.51 -29.47 33.40
N ALA A 447 5.57 -29.51 32.45
CA ALA A 447 5.28 -28.41 31.54
C ALA A 447 5.06 -27.06 32.25
N GLY A 448 4.27 -27.04 33.33
CA GLY A 448 4.01 -25.83 34.12
C GLY A 448 5.27 -25.27 34.77
N HIS A 449 6.15 -26.14 35.30
CA HIS A 449 7.39 -25.73 35.96
C HIS A 449 8.39 -25.09 34.99
N TYR A 450 8.57 -25.68 33.80
CA TYR A 450 9.40 -25.09 32.75
C TYR A 450 8.80 -23.78 32.20
N PHE A 451 7.48 -23.73 32.02
CA PHE A 451 6.80 -22.53 31.53
C PHE A 451 6.92 -21.35 32.51
N VAL A 452 6.71 -21.58 33.81
CA VAL A 452 6.86 -20.54 34.85
C VAL A 452 8.29 -20.03 34.90
N ASN A 453 9.29 -20.91 34.96
CA ASN A 453 10.69 -20.50 35.05
C ASN A 453 11.20 -19.78 33.80
N THR A 454 10.80 -20.21 32.60
CA THR A 454 11.13 -19.47 31.37
C THR A 454 10.43 -18.12 31.31
N THR A 455 9.19 -18.01 31.82
CA THR A 455 8.47 -16.73 31.89
C THR A 455 9.11 -15.77 32.88
N LEU A 456 9.51 -16.25 34.07
CA LEU A 456 10.23 -15.43 35.05
C LEU A 456 11.56 -14.92 34.50
N LEU A 457 12.31 -15.78 33.81
CA LEU A 457 13.56 -15.39 33.18
C LEU A 457 13.35 -14.35 32.06
N ARG A 458 12.32 -14.48 31.23
CA ARG A 458 11.94 -13.46 30.22
C ARG A 458 11.64 -12.11 30.87
N LEU A 459 10.88 -12.10 31.96
CA LEU A 459 10.55 -10.87 32.70
C LEU A 459 11.79 -10.22 33.30
N LEU A 460 12.69 -11.03 33.89
CA LEU A 460 13.97 -10.54 34.40
C LEU A 460 14.81 -9.93 33.26
N LEU A 461 14.94 -10.62 32.12
CA LEU A 461 15.67 -10.12 30.96
C LEU A 461 15.03 -8.87 30.37
N ALA A 462 13.70 -8.73 30.39
CA ALA A 462 13.00 -7.51 29.99
C ALA A 462 13.33 -6.34 30.91
N VAL A 463 13.36 -6.55 32.23
CA VAL A 463 13.80 -5.51 33.18
C VAL A 463 15.26 -5.14 32.95
N LEU A 464 16.14 -6.11 32.72
CA LEU A 464 17.56 -5.87 32.41
C LEU A 464 17.78 -5.18 31.05
N ALA A 465 16.83 -5.28 30.13
CA ALA A 465 16.87 -4.58 28.86
C ALA A 465 16.55 -3.07 28.98
N ILE A 466 15.88 -2.63 30.06
CA ILE A 466 15.56 -1.21 30.31
C ILE A 466 16.82 -0.33 30.37
N PRO A 467 17.82 -0.61 31.22
CA PRO A 467 19.03 0.23 31.27
C PRO A 467 19.81 0.19 29.95
N LEU A 468 19.80 -0.94 29.23
CA LEU A 468 20.43 -1.04 27.91
C LEU A 468 19.74 -0.13 26.88
N LEU A 469 18.40 -0.15 26.84
CA LEU A 469 17.62 0.73 25.97
C LEU A 469 17.81 2.21 26.38
N ALA A 470 17.77 2.52 27.66
CA ALA A 470 17.99 3.87 28.16
C ALA A 470 19.38 4.40 27.77
N LEU A 471 20.42 3.58 27.96
CA LEU A 471 21.78 3.93 27.55
C LEU A 471 21.88 4.15 26.04
N PHE A 472 21.27 3.28 25.23
CA PHE A 472 21.23 3.43 23.78
C PHE A 472 20.54 4.73 23.35
N LEU A 473 19.37 5.04 23.93
CA LEU A 473 18.63 6.26 23.60
C LEU A 473 19.36 7.52 24.07
N LEU A 474 19.98 7.50 25.26
CA LEU A 474 20.80 8.60 25.75
C LEU A 474 21.98 8.85 24.82
N ALA A 475 22.70 7.79 24.42
CA ALA A 475 23.80 7.89 23.46
C ALA A 475 23.32 8.43 22.10
N ARG A 476 22.17 7.97 21.61
CA ARG A 476 21.60 8.44 20.34
C ARG A 476 21.20 9.92 20.39
N GLN A 477 20.70 10.41 21.53
CA GLN A 477 20.31 11.81 21.70
C GLN A 477 21.48 12.75 21.96
N SER A 478 22.57 12.26 22.57
CA SER A 478 23.72 13.11 22.94
C SER A 478 24.85 13.09 21.91
N LEU A 479 25.12 11.95 21.27
CA LEU A 479 26.29 11.77 20.39
C LEU A 479 25.99 12.05 18.91
N PHE A 480 24.72 12.04 18.49
CA PHE A 480 24.35 12.12 17.06
C PHE A 480 23.31 13.20 16.81
N SER A 481 23.57 14.04 15.80
CA SER A 481 22.69 15.12 15.34
C SER A 481 22.14 14.82 13.95
N PRO A 482 20.84 15.04 13.68
CA PRO A 482 19.82 15.55 14.60
C PRO A 482 19.36 14.49 15.64
N PRO A 483 18.83 14.94 16.79
CA PRO A 483 18.22 14.03 17.77
C PRO A 483 16.97 13.37 17.18
N LEU A 484 16.65 12.18 17.69
CA LEU A 484 15.39 11.50 17.38
C LEU A 484 14.21 12.38 17.78
N SER A 485 13.22 12.40 16.89
CA SER A 485 11.96 13.09 17.10
C SER A 485 11.15 12.45 18.23
N ARG A 486 10.32 13.25 18.93
CA ARG A 486 9.56 12.82 20.11
C ARG A 486 8.61 11.65 19.81
N ASP A 487 7.99 11.65 18.64
CA ASP A 487 7.14 10.56 18.14
C ASP A 487 7.90 9.24 17.99
N THR A 488 9.14 9.26 17.51
CA THR A 488 10.00 8.07 17.38
C THR A 488 10.37 7.50 18.75
N LEU A 489 10.74 8.35 19.71
CA LEU A 489 11.06 7.94 21.07
C LEU A 489 9.85 7.28 21.76
N LEU A 490 8.67 7.90 21.65
CA LEU A 490 7.43 7.37 22.20
C LEU A 490 7.06 6.04 21.53
N ALA A 491 7.24 5.91 20.21
CA ALA A 491 7.00 4.66 19.51
C ALA A 491 7.94 3.53 20.00
N ILE A 492 9.23 3.80 20.18
CA ILE A 492 10.20 2.83 20.73
C ILE A 492 9.79 2.39 22.14
N PHE A 493 9.43 3.35 23.00
CA PHE A 493 9.00 3.07 24.36
C PHE A 493 7.71 2.23 24.42
N LEU A 494 6.70 2.58 23.62
CA LEU A 494 5.45 1.83 23.53
C LEU A 494 5.65 0.42 22.95
N LEU A 495 6.49 0.26 21.93
CA LEU A 495 6.86 -1.06 21.42
C LEU A 495 7.57 -1.90 22.50
N PHE A 496 8.44 -1.28 23.30
CA PHE A 496 9.09 -1.95 24.43
C PHE A 496 8.08 -2.37 25.51
N ILE A 497 7.06 -1.57 25.83
CA ILE A 497 5.96 -2.00 26.71
C ILE A 497 5.22 -3.20 26.10
N GLY A 498 4.94 -3.14 24.79
CA GLY A 498 4.30 -4.22 24.05
C GLY A 498 5.12 -5.51 24.00
N LEU A 499 6.44 -5.44 24.23
CA LEU A 499 7.35 -6.58 24.23
C LEU A 499 7.02 -7.58 25.34
N VAL A 500 6.63 -7.10 26.52
CA VAL A 500 6.35 -7.95 27.69
C VAL A 500 5.22 -8.95 27.42
N PRO A 501 3.99 -8.54 27.05
CA PRO A 501 2.93 -9.49 26.71
C PRO A 501 3.25 -10.31 25.45
N GLY A 502 4.01 -9.75 24.51
CA GLY A 502 4.49 -10.46 23.32
C GLY A 502 5.38 -11.65 23.67
N SER A 503 6.41 -11.44 24.50
CA SER A 503 7.36 -12.48 24.91
C SER A 503 6.69 -13.65 25.66
N ILE A 504 5.71 -13.34 26.52
CA ILE A 504 4.91 -14.37 27.21
C ILE A 504 4.06 -15.16 26.20
N SER A 505 3.44 -14.47 25.23
CA SER A 505 2.67 -15.11 24.15
C SER A 505 3.52 -16.06 23.31
N VAL A 506 4.78 -15.71 23.04
CA VAL A 506 5.73 -16.58 22.36
C VAL A 506 6.05 -17.82 23.21
N GLY A 507 6.23 -17.65 24.53
CA GLY A 507 6.38 -18.77 25.46
C GLY A 507 5.19 -19.73 25.48
N LEU A 508 3.97 -19.19 25.49
CA LEU A 508 2.74 -20.00 25.40
C LEU A 508 2.66 -20.72 24.05
N SER A 509 3.04 -20.06 22.96
CA SER A 509 3.08 -20.69 21.64
C SER A 509 4.05 -21.87 21.60
N ALA A 510 5.25 -21.72 22.19
CA ALA A 510 6.22 -22.80 22.32
C ALA A 510 5.69 -23.97 23.18
N LEU A 511 4.89 -23.67 24.21
CA LEU A 511 4.22 -24.70 25.01
C LEU A 511 3.22 -25.50 24.15
N PHE A 512 2.37 -24.87 23.35
CA PHE A 512 1.47 -25.58 22.43
C PHE A 512 2.23 -26.44 21.41
N GLN A 513 3.34 -25.92 20.87
CA GLN A 513 4.20 -26.66 19.94
C GLN A 513 4.83 -27.90 20.59
N ALA A 514 5.23 -27.82 21.88
CA ALA A 514 5.76 -28.96 22.63
C ALA A 514 4.75 -30.12 22.77
N PHE A 515 3.45 -29.80 22.75
CA PHE A 515 2.36 -30.78 22.76
C PHE A 515 1.90 -31.19 21.35
N GLU A 516 2.70 -30.91 20.31
CA GLU A 516 2.41 -31.19 18.89
C GLU A 516 1.17 -30.48 18.34
N LYS A 517 0.68 -29.43 19.01
CA LYS A 517 -0.50 -28.65 18.61
C LYS A 517 -0.11 -27.39 17.83
N HIS A 518 0.65 -27.55 16.75
CA HIS A 518 1.19 -26.43 15.95
C HIS A 518 0.10 -25.59 15.26
N GLU A 519 -1.08 -26.17 15.01
CA GLU A 519 -2.21 -25.49 14.39
C GLU A 519 -2.82 -24.40 15.27
N ILE A 520 -2.75 -24.55 16.60
CA ILE A 520 -3.37 -23.59 17.53
C ILE A 520 -2.62 -22.25 17.53
N PRO A 521 -1.28 -22.20 17.75
CA PRO A 521 -0.53 -20.96 17.63
C PRO A 521 -0.67 -20.33 16.24
N ALA A 522 -0.64 -21.12 15.16
CA ALA A 522 -0.77 -20.59 13.80
C ALA A 522 -2.14 -19.94 13.55
N ALA A 523 -3.23 -20.54 14.06
CA ALA A 523 -4.56 -19.95 13.99
C ALA A 523 -4.65 -18.66 14.81
N ILE A 524 -4.04 -18.63 16.00
CA ILE A 524 -4.02 -17.44 16.85
C ILE A 524 -3.20 -16.33 16.20
N THR A 525 -2.04 -16.63 15.59
CA THR A 525 -1.26 -15.66 14.81
C THR A 525 -2.10 -15.05 13.69
N SER A 526 -3.00 -15.82 13.07
CA SER A 526 -3.90 -15.33 12.03
C SER A 526 -4.94 -14.35 12.60
N VAL A 527 -5.52 -14.67 13.76
CA VAL A 527 -6.42 -13.77 14.50
C VAL A 527 -5.69 -12.50 14.95
N SER A 528 -4.49 -12.62 15.51
CA SER A 528 -3.65 -11.50 15.90
C SER A 528 -3.26 -10.63 14.70
N THR A 529 -3.01 -11.23 13.53
CA THR A 529 -2.74 -10.49 12.29
C THR A 529 -3.96 -9.69 11.86
N PHE A 530 -5.16 -10.29 11.92
CA PHE A 530 -6.40 -9.57 11.66
C PHE A 530 -6.58 -8.36 12.60
N PHE A 531 -6.39 -8.54 13.91
CA PHE A 531 -6.47 -7.43 14.87
C PHE A 531 -5.38 -6.37 14.66
N LYS A 532 -4.13 -6.79 14.44
CA LYS A 532 -2.99 -5.91 14.13
C LYS A 532 -3.31 -4.99 12.95
N VAL A 533 -3.83 -5.57 11.88
CA VAL A 533 -4.11 -4.88 10.62
C VAL A 533 -5.34 -4.00 10.74
N THR A 534 -6.39 -4.47 11.42
CA THR A 534 -7.62 -3.71 11.67
C THR A 534 -7.35 -2.49 12.53
N LEU A 535 -6.73 -2.69 13.70
CA LEU A 535 -6.42 -1.61 14.63
C LEU A 535 -5.34 -0.70 14.05
N GLY A 536 -4.32 -1.27 13.39
CA GLY A 536 -3.28 -0.51 12.72
C GLY A 536 -3.80 0.38 11.59
N ALA A 537 -4.74 -0.10 10.78
CA ALA A 537 -5.37 0.71 9.74
C ALA A 537 -6.28 1.80 10.36
N LEU A 538 -7.01 1.49 11.42
CA LEU A 538 -7.86 2.44 12.13
C LEU A 538 -7.05 3.62 12.69
N VAL A 539 -5.99 3.34 13.46
CA VAL A 539 -5.16 4.41 14.07
C VAL A 539 -4.45 5.26 13.03
N LEU A 540 -4.05 4.69 11.89
CA LEU A 540 -3.45 5.43 10.79
C LEU A 540 -4.45 6.40 10.15
N LEU A 541 -5.69 5.97 9.96
CA LEU A 541 -6.73 6.83 9.35
C LEU A 541 -7.23 7.91 10.30
N LEU A 542 -7.19 7.66 11.61
CA LEU A 542 -7.42 8.67 12.65
C LEU A 542 -6.26 9.67 12.79
N GLY A 543 -5.15 9.48 12.04
CA GLY A 543 -4.02 10.39 12.05
C GLY A 543 -3.08 10.23 13.26
N TRP A 544 -3.19 9.14 14.03
CA TRP A 544 -2.35 8.91 15.21
C TRP A 544 -0.91 8.46 14.86
N GLY A 545 -0.63 8.26 13.57
CA GLY A 545 0.71 8.02 13.03
C GLY A 545 1.41 6.80 13.64
N ILE A 546 2.73 6.92 13.82
CA ILE A 546 3.57 5.83 14.33
C ILE A 546 3.33 5.52 15.82
N ILE A 547 2.89 6.51 16.60
CA ILE A 547 2.56 6.34 18.03
C ILE A 547 1.30 5.48 18.14
N GLY A 548 0.27 5.77 17.34
CA GLY A 548 -0.93 4.95 17.24
C GLY A 548 -0.63 3.51 16.84
N LEU A 549 0.27 3.30 15.88
CA LEU A 549 0.73 1.96 15.50
C LEU A 549 1.43 1.21 16.64
N ALA A 550 2.28 1.89 17.41
CA ALA A 550 2.92 1.28 18.57
C ALA A 550 1.89 0.91 19.65
N GLY A 551 0.93 1.81 19.94
CA GLY A 551 -0.21 1.52 20.83
C GLY A 551 -1.07 0.34 20.35
N ALA A 552 -1.36 0.26 19.06
CA ALA A 552 -2.10 -0.83 18.45
C ALA A 552 -1.39 -2.19 18.64
N SER A 553 -0.05 -2.19 18.62
CA SER A 553 0.73 -3.40 18.86
C SER A 553 0.58 -3.93 20.30
N ILE A 554 0.52 -3.03 21.30
CA ILE A 554 0.28 -3.40 22.71
C ILE A 554 -1.07 -4.09 22.85
N VAL A 555 -2.13 -3.48 22.31
CA VAL A 555 -3.49 -4.05 22.35
C VAL A 555 -3.54 -5.42 21.67
N THR A 556 -2.90 -5.54 20.50
CA THR A 556 -2.83 -6.81 19.77
C THR A 556 -2.08 -7.89 20.58
N ASN A 557 -0.96 -7.54 21.21
CA ASN A 557 -0.17 -8.46 22.02
C ASN A 557 -0.93 -8.89 23.28
N LEU A 558 -1.68 -7.98 23.91
CA LEU A 558 -2.55 -8.30 25.06
C LEU A 558 -3.68 -9.25 24.68
N ILE A 559 -4.37 -9.00 23.56
CA ILE A 559 -5.41 -9.91 23.05
C ILE A 559 -4.81 -11.30 22.80
N THR A 560 -3.65 -11.36 22.13
CA THR A 560 -2.93 -12.61 21.84
C THR A 560 -2.60 -13.37 23.13
N LEU A 561 -2.06 -12.66 24.13
CA LEU A 561 -1.70 -13.23 25.43
C LEU A 561 -2.93 -13.78 26.15
N ILE A 562 -4.02 -13.02 26.21
CA ILE A 562 -5.26 -13.44 26.87
C ILE A 562 -5.81 -14.71 26.22
N VAL A 563 -5.92 -14.73 24.89
CA VAL A 563 -6.43 -15.89 24.14
C VAL A 563 -5.56 -17.13 24.36
N LEU A 564 -4.23 -17.00 24.21
CA LEU A 564 -3.31 -18.11 24.43
C LEU A 564 -3.35 -18.62 25.87
N THR A 565 -3.45 -17.72 26.86
CA THR A 565 -3.49 -18.09 28.28
C THR A 565 -4.76 -18.86 28.60
N VAL A 566 -5.93 -18.36 28.16
CA VAL A 566 -7.23 -19.04 28.37
C VAL A 566 -7.20 -20.44 27.74
N LEU A 567 -6.68 -20.56 26.52
CA LEU A 567 -6.57 -21.86 25.85
C LEU A 567 -5.56 -22.77 26.55
N ALA A 568 -4.41 -22.26 26.99
CA ALA A 568 -3.41 -23.06 27.68
C ALA A 568 -3.94 -23.60 29.02
N LEU A 569 -4.65 -22.77 29.79
CA LEU A 569 -5.32 -23.18 31.03
C LEU A 569 -6.35 -24.27 30.77
N ARG A 570 -7.16 -24.13 29.71
CA ARG A 570 -8.18 -25.13 29.33
C ARG A 570 -7.58 -26.46 28.86
N PHE A 571 -6.49 -26.44 28.08
CA PHE A 571 -5.94 -27.64 27.46
C PHE A 571 -4.92 -28.39 28.32
N PHE A 572 -4.11 -27.68 29.11
CA PHE A 572 -2.94 -28.27 29.76
C PHE A 572 -2.99 -28.21 31.30
N PHE A 573 -3.80 -27.31 31.86
CA PHE A 573 -3.90 -27.12 33.30
C PHE A 573 -5.34 -27.19 33.85
N PRO A 574 -6.20 -28.13 33.41
CA PRO A 574 -7.55 -28.25 33.97
C PRO A 574 -7.47 -28.64 35.45
N GLY A 575 -7.87 -27.74 36.35
CA GLY A 575 -7.90 -27.98 37.80
C GLY A 575 -6.55 -28.01 38.53
N ARG A 576 -5.44 -27.65 37.86
CA ARG A 576 -4.11 -27.56 38.48
C ARG A 576 -3.69 -26.10 38.60
N HIS A 577 -3.23 -25.69 39.78
CA HIS A 577 -2.57 -24.38 39.94
C HIS A 577 -1.21 -24.40 39.23
N LEU A 578 -0.89 -23.34 38.49
CA LEU A 578 0.49 -23.06 38.07
C LEU A 578 1.31 -22.80 39.33
N ALA A 579 1.97 -23.84 39.83
CA ALA A 579 2.73 -23.76 41.04
C ALA A 579 3.96 -22.85 40.81
N PHE A 580 3.97 -21.71 41.48
CA PHE A 580 5.04 -20.73 41.37
C PHE A 580 6.26 -21.21 42.17
N HIS A 581 7.15 -21.93 41.51
CA HIS A 581 8.41 -22.41 42.09
C HIS A 581 9.59 -21.89 41.25
N PRO A 582 10.12 -20.70 41.59
CA PRO A 582 11.35 -20.19 40.99
C PRO A 582 12.51 -21.15 41.30
N ASP A 583 13.14 -21.66 40.25
CA ASP A 583 14.33 -22.51 40.34
C ASP A 583 15.49 -21.78 39.65
N TRP A 584 16.35 -21.18 40.48
CA TRP A 584 17.51 -20.44 40.01
C TRP A 584 18.51 -21.33 39.26
N TRP A 585 18.67 -22.58 39.69
CA TRP A 585 19.61 -23.51 39.05
C TRP A 585 19.12 -23.85 37.65
N LEU A 586 17.82 -24.15 37.52
CA LEU A 586 17.18 -24.36 36.23
C LEU A 586 17.32 -23.13 35.31
N GLN A 587 17.08 -21.92 35.83
CA GLN A 587 17.24 -20.68 35.05
C GLN A 587 18.69 -20.46 34.59
N ARG A 588 19.68 -20.76 35.44
CA ARG A 588 21.10 -20.68 35.06
C ARG A 588 21.44 -21.68 33.95
N MET A 589 20.92 -22.90 34.02
CA MET A 589 21.09 -23.90 32.96
C MET A 589 20.38 -23.49 31.65
N MET A 590 19.17 -22.91 31.75
CA MET A 590 18.44 -22.36 30.59
C MET A 590 19.28 -21.32 29.85
N VAL A 591 19.92 -20.40 30.59
CA VAL A 591 20.79 -19.36 30.02
C VAL A 591 22.02 -19.98 29.34
N SER A 592 22.71 -20.91 29.99
CA SER A 592 23.93 -21.50 29.42
C SER A 592 23.66 -22.32 28.16
N GLU A 593 22.55 -23.08 28.12
CA GLU A 593 22.17 -23.88 26.96
C GLU A 593 21.57 -23.05 25.81
N SER A 594 20.84 -21.98 26.13
CA SER A 594 20.18 -21.14 25.12
C SER A 594 21.08 -20.02 24.58
N PHE A 595 22.17 -19.68 25.27
CA PHE A 595 23.09 -18.61 24.86
C PHE A 595 23.63 -18.77 23.42
N PRO A 596 24.08 -19.95 22.97
CA PRO A 596 24.54 -20.10 21.58
C PRO A 596 23.44 -19.88 20.55
N LEU A 597 22.20 -20.31 20.85
CA LEU A 597 21.04 -20.12 19.99
C LEU A 597 20.66 -18.63 19.90
N MET A 598 20.64 -17.95 21.05
CA MET A 598 20.42 -16.51 21.14
C MET A 598 21.49 -15.74 20.36
N LEU A 599 22.76 -16.03 20.58
CA LEU A 599 23.88 -15.36 19.90
C LEU A 599 23.80 -15.53 18.38
N ASN A 600 23.51 -16.75 17.91
CA ASN A 600 23.38 -17.01 16.48
C ASN A 600 22.19 -16.24 15.88
N HIS A 601 21.05 -16.21 16.57
CA HIS A 601 19.88 -15.47 16.12
C HIS A 601 20.10 -13.95 16.13
N LEU A 602 20.80 -13.43 17.14
CA LEU A 602 21.18 -12.03 17.23
C LEU A 602 22.13 -11.63 16.10
N LEU A 603 23.20 -12.40 15.86
CA LEU A 603 24.15 -12.11 14.79
C LEU A 603 23.49 -12.14 13.40
N ALA A 604 22.64 -13.15 13.13
CA ALA A 604 21.88 -13.21 11.89
C ALA A 604 20.93 -12.01 11.73
N THR A 605 20.26 -11.59 12.80
CA THR A 605 19.36 -10.43 12.75
C THR A 605 20.10 -9.12 12.55
N LEU A 606 21.23 -8.94 13.24
CA LEU A 606 22.11 -7.78 13.05
C LEU A 606 22.63 -7.73 11.62
N PHE A 607 23.07 -8.86 11.07
CA PHE A 607 23.58 -8.93 9.70
C PHE A 607 22.59 -8.38 8.67
N PHE A 608 21.30 -8.71 8.78
CA PHE A 608 20.27 -8.24 7.84
C PHE A 608 19.65 -6.88 8.16
N ARG A 609 19.92 -6.28 9.33
CA ARG A 609 19.19 -5.08 9.79
C ARG A 609 20.08 -3.95 10.35
N VAL A 610 21.39 -4.16 10.52
CA VAL A 610 22.29 -3.15 11.09
C VAL A 610 22.41 -1.91 10.21
N ASP A 611 22.32 -2.10 8.90
CA ASP A 611 22.30 -1.06 7.87
C ASP A 611 21.19 -0.02 8.07
N ILE A 612 20.00 -0.43 8.56
CA ILE A 612 18.89 0.48 8.87
C ILE A 612 19.28 1.48 9.97
N ILE A 613 19.98 1.03 11.02
CA ILE A 613 20.44 1.90 12.10
C ILE A 613 21.53 2.85 11.60
N LEU A 614 22.49 2.34 10.82
CA LEU A 614 23.56 3.15 10.26
C LEU A 614 23.02 4.22 9.29
N LEU A 615 22.03 3.88 8.46
CA LEU A 615 21.38 4.82 7.55
C LEU A 615 20.60 5.91 8.29
N GLU A 616 19.94 5.59 9.40
CA GLU A 616 19.24 6.60 10.20
C GLU A 616 20.24 7.60 10.79
N VAL A 617 21.30 7.09 11.43
CA VAL A 617 22.31 7.89 12.12
C VAL A 617 23.12 8.76 11.15
N MET A 618 23.48 8.22 9.98
CA MET A 618 24.36 8.93 9.03
C MET A 618 23.63 9.76 7.99
N ARG A 619 22.33 9.51 7.77
CA ARG A 619 21.53 10.23 6.77
C ARG A 619 20.28 10.85 7.38
N ASN A 620 19.21 10.07 7.53
CA ASN A 620 17.93 10.46 8.13
C ASN A 620 16.88 9.34 7.98
N ALA A 621 15.75 9.51 8.66
CA ALA A 621 14.60 8.61 8.58
C ALA A 621 14.01 8.47 7.16
N THR A 622 14.01 9.52 6.33
CA THR A 622 13.46 9.46 4.97
C THR A 622 14.21 8.44 4.10
N VAL A 623 15.54 8.44 4.18
CA VAL A 623 16.39 7.45 3.48
C VAL A 623 16.12 6.03 3.97
N VAL A 624 15.93 5.85 5.28
CA VAL A 624 15.53 4.56 5.87
C VAL A 624 14.18 4.11 5.31
N GLY A 625 13.22 5.04 5.17
CA GLY A 625 11.91 4.76 4.58
C GLY A 625 12.00 4.26 3.14
N TRP A 626 12.83 4.91 2.31
CA TRP A 626 13.06 4.45 0.94
C TRP A 626 13.66 3.05 0.90
N TYR A 627 14.64 2.81 1.78
CA TYR A 627 15.35 1.54 1.86
C TYR A 627 14.47 0.40 2.39
N GLN A 628 13.60 0.66 3.37
CA GLN A 628 12.69 -0.33 3.94
C GLN A 628 11.66 -0.86 2.92
N ILE A 629 11.19 0.00 2.01
CA ILE A 629 10.30 -0.43 0.92
C ILE A 629 11.02 -1.40 -0.03
N ALA A 630 12.30 -1.15 -0.32
CA ALA A 630 13.11 -2.09 -1.10
C ALA A 630 13.29 -3.42 -0.34
N TYR A 631 13.61 -3.37 0.96
CA TYR A 631 13.73 -4.58 1.80
C TYR A 631 12.45 -5.41 1.83
N SER A 632 11.28 -4.77 1.80
CA SER A 632 9.99 -5.46 1.76
C SER A 632 9.86 -6.37 0.53
N GLY A 633 10.51 -6.02 -0.59
CA GLY A 633 10.59 -6.88 -1.78
C GLY A 633 11.44 -8.13 -1.57
N LEU A 634 12.60 -8.00 -0.93
CA LEU A 634 13.43 -9.16 -0.54
C LEU A 634 12.68 -10.07 0.44
N ASP A 635 12.08 -9.46 1.46
CA ASP A 635 11.32 -10.13 2.51
C ASP A 635 10.12 -10.92 1.94
N ALA A 636 9.54 -10.46 0.82
CA ALA A 636 8.48 -11.17 0.12
C ALA A 636 9.00 -12.40 -0.64
N LEU A 637 10.20 -12.33 -1.21
CA LEU A 637 10.78 -13.40 -2.03
C LEU A 637 11.49 -14.49 -1.20
N ASN A 638 12.01 -14.15 -0.02
CA ASN A 638 12.68 -15.08 0.89
C ASN A 638 11.79 -16.19 1.47
N ILE A 639 10.48 -16.16 1.18
CA ILE A 639 9.58 -17.26 1.48
C ILE A 639 9.88 -18.53 0.66
N ILE A 640 10.41 -18.36 -0.56
CA ILE A 640 10.75 -19.46 -1.47
C ILE A 640 11.88 -20.34 -0.89
N PRO A 641 13.08 -19.81 -0.57
CA PRO A 641 14.13 -20.62 0.02
C PRO A 641 13.76 -21.16 1.40
N ALA A 642 12.95 -20.43 2.18
CA ALA A 642 12.51 -20.90 3.50
C ALA A 642 11.67 -22.18 3.42
N PHE A 643 10.70 -22.27 2.49
CA PHE A 643 9.94 -23.51 2.30
C PHE A 643 10.77 -24.61 1.66
N PHE A 644 11.64 -24.25 0.72
CA PHE A 644 12.53 -25.20 0.09
C PHE A 644 13.46 -25.86 1.12
N THR A 645 14.12 -25.06 1.97
CA THR A 645 15.02 -25.57 3.01
C THR A 645 14.28 -26.31 4.11
N PHE A 646 13.09 -25.86 4.51
CA PHE A 646 12.25 -26.56 5.48
C PHE A 646 11.90 -27.98 5.00
N ALA A 647 11.52 -28.15 3.73
CA ALA A 647 11.23 -29.46 3.15
C ALA A 647 12.49 -30.34 3.01
N LEU A 648 13.63 -29.71 2.72
CA LEU A 648 14.89 -30.38 2.44
C LEU A 648 15.66 -30.76 3.72
N PHE A 649 15.47 -30.04 4.82
CA PHE A 649 16.25 -30.19 6.05
C PHE A 649 16.24 -31.62 6.62
N PRO A 650 15.11 -32.36 6.71
CA PRO A 650 15.12 -33.74 7.17
C PRO A 650 15.97 -34.67 6.29
N VAL A 651 15.96 -34.46 4.97
CA VAL A 651 16.74 -35.25 4.01
C VAL A 651 18.23 -35.00 4.20
N ILE A 652 18.64 -33.73 4.29
CA ILE A 652 20.03 -33.33 4.55
C ILE A 652 20.49 -33.90 5.90
N SER A 653 19.66 -33.83 6.94
CA SER A 653 20.01 -34.28 8.30
C SER A 653 20.25 -35.80 8.37
N ARG A 654 19.44 -36.58 7.65
CA ARG A 654 19.63 -38.03 7.55
C ARG A 654 20.89 -38.39 6.76
N GLN A 655 21.03 -37.81 5.55
CA GLN A 655 22.18 -38.07 4.68
C GLN A 655 23.51 -37.62 5.29
N ALA A 656 23.51 -36.56 6.11
CA ALA A 656 24.70 -36.11 6.81
C ALA A 656 25.32 -37.16 7.76
N ARG A 657 24.52 -38.11 8.24
CA ARG A 657 24.97 -39.22 9.09
C ARG A 657 25.24 -40.49 8.31
N GLU A 658 24.42 -40.78 7.32
CA GLU A 658 24.35 -42.09 6.66
C GLU A 658 25.14 -42.16 5.33
N ASP A 659 25.12 -41.09 4.53
CA ASP A 659 25.63 -41.12 3.15
C ASP A 659 26.12 -39.74 2.68
N ARG A 660 27.44 -39.58 2.64
CA ARG A 660 28.09 -38.33 2.21
C ARG A 660 27.96 -38.06 0.72
N GLU A 661 27.92 -39.09 -0.12
CA GLU A 661 27.82 -38.93 -1.57
C GLU A 661 26.40 -38.46 -1.93
N ALA A 662 25.39 -39.07 -1.31
CA ALA A 662 24.01 -38.60 -1.43
C ALA A 662 23.83 -37.17 -0.88
N LEU A 663 24.47 -36.84 0.26
CA LEU A 663 24.44 -35.48 0.81
C LEU A 663 25.02 -34.46 -0.19
N GLN A 664 26.16 -34.77 -0.81
CA GLN A 664 26.80 -33.90 -1.80
C GLN A 664 25.91 -33.72 -3.04
N ALA A 665 25.34 -34.81 -3.56
CA ALA A 665 24.42 -34.77 -4.69
C ALA A 665 23.17 -33.92 -4.36
N THR A 666 22.58 -34.10 -3.17
CA THR A 666 21.44 -33.31 -2.70
C THR A 666 21.80 -31.83 -2.58
N TYR A 667 22.96 -31.50 -2.02
CA TYR A 667 23.42 -30.10 -1.90
C TYR A 667 23.62 -29.46 -3.27
N HIS A 668 24.30 -30.13 -4.20
CA HIS A 668 24.50 -29.63 -5.57
C HIS A 668 23.18 -29.42 -6.31
N LEU A 669 22.25 -30.38 -6.23
CA LEU A 669 20.92 -30.25 -6.81
C LEU A 669 20.16 -29.06 -6.21
N SER A 670 20.26 -28.87 -4.90
CA SER A 670 19.58 -27.80 -4.17
C SER A 670 20.09 -26.41 -4.57
N VAL A 671 21.41 -26.23 -4.61
CA VAL A 671 22.04 -25.00 -5.09
C VAL A 671 21.61 -24.71 -6.53
N LYS A 672 21.63 -25.72 -7.39
CA LYS A 672 21.27 -25.59 -8.81
C LYS A 672 19.81 -25.21 -9.01
N LEU A 673 18.87 -25.84 -8.29
CA LEU A 673 17.45 -25.52 -8.33
C LEU A 673 17.16 -24.11 -7.82
N LEU A 674 17.80 -23.71 -6.71
CA LEU A 674 17.61 -22.36 -6.18
C LEU A 674 18.16 -21.29 -7.11
N VAL A 675 19.34 -21.49 -7.71
CA VAL A 675 19.91 -20.54 -8.68
C VAL A 675 19.06 -20.46 -9.96
N LEU A 676 18.52 -21.60 -10.42
CA LEU A 676 17.60 -21.68 -11.55
C LEU A 676 16.32 -20.86 -11.33
N VAL A 677 15.91 -20.62 -10.09
CA VAL A 677 14.76 -19.76 -9.77
C VAL A 677 15.20 -18.34 -9.38
N ALA A 678 16.30 -18.19 -8.65
CA ALA A 678 16.77 -16.91 -8.12
C ALA A 678 17.16 -15.92 -9.22
N LEU A 679 17.89 -16.38 -10.25
CA LEU A 679 18.35 -15.50 -11.33
C LEU A 679 17.20 -14.89 -12.17
N PRO A 680 16.23 -15.66 -12.70
CA PRO A 680 15.12 -15.07 -13.44
C PRO A 680 14.25 -14.19 -12.54
N VAL A 681 14.10 -14.52 -11.24
CA VAL A 681 13.41 -13.66 -10.27
C VAL A 681 14.16 -12.33 -10.08
N ALA A 682 15.48 -12.34 -9.95
CA ALA A 682 16.29 -11.13 -9.83
C ALA A 682 16.19 -10.23 -11.07
N VAL A 683 16.25 -10.83 -12.27
CA VAL A 683 16.06 -10.11 -13.54
C VAL A 683 14.65 -9.51 -13.63
N ALA A 684 13.62 -10.31 -13.40
CA ALA A 684 12.23 -9.86 -13.45
C ALA A 684 11.96 -8.74 -12.44
N MET A 685 12.44 -8.88 -11.20
CA MET A 685 12.21 -7.91 -10.14
C MET A 685 13.02 -6.62 -10.33
N THR A 686 14.20 -6.67 -10.97
CA THR A 686 14.93 -5.46 -11.39
C THR A 686 14.07 -4.59 -12.34
N LEU A 687 13.35 -5.24 -13.26
CA LEU A 687 12.48 -4.58 -14.24
C LEU A 687 11.17 -4.11 -13.59
N LEU A 688 10.60 -4.95 -12.72
CA LEU A 688 9.36 -4.67 -12.01
C LEU A 688 9.55 -3.70 -10.83
N ALA A 689 10.77 -3.35 -10.44
CA ALA A 689 11.04 -2.56 -9.24
C ALA A 689 10.25 -1.25 -9.18
N ARG A 690 10.18 -0.50 -10.29
CA ARG A 690 9.38 0.74 -10.34
C ARG A 690 7.89 0.47 -10.14
N LEU A 691 7.36 -0.57 -10.78
CA LEU A 691 5.95 -0.96 -10.65
C LEU A 691 5.65 -1.44 -9.22
N PHE A 692 6.49 -2.31 -8.68
CA PHE A 692 6.40 -2.83 -7.32
C PHE A 692 6.39 -1.71 -6.28
N VAL A 693 7.33 -0.77 -6.37
CA VAL A 693 7.40 0.38 -5.45
C VAL A 693 6.18 1.29 -5.61
N ARG A 694 5.71 1.52 -6.84
CA ARG A 694 4.48 2.30 -7.08
C ARG A 694 3.25 1.63 -6.47
N ILE A 695 3.13 0.31 -6.57
CA ILE A 695 2.04 -0.47 -5.99
C ILE A 695 2.16 -0.53 -4.46
N LEU A 696 3.36 -0.64 -3.91
CA LEU A 696 3.57 -0.78 -2.47
C LEU A 696 3.55 0.58 -1.75
N GLY A 697 4.47 1.48 -2.07
CA GLY A 697 4.63 2.77 -1.41
C GLY A 697 3.91 3.95 -2.09
N GLY A 698 3.69 3.89 -3.40
CA GLY A 698 3.17 5.01 -4.19
C GLY A 698 4.26 5.88 -4.82
N SER A 699 3.87 7.00 -5.44
CA SER A 699 4.79 7.88 -6.16
C SER A 699 5.82 8.56 -5.25
N ALA A 700 5.49 8.81 -3.99
CA ALA A 700 6.37 9.47 -3.01
C ALA A 700 7.67 8.69 -2.71
N PHE A 701 7.73 7.40 -3.04
CA PHE A 701 8.92 6.55 -2.85
C PHE A 701 9.78 6.41 -4.11
N LEU A 702 9.30 6.91 -5.26
CA LEU A 702 10.04 6.89 -6.52
C LEU A 702 10.90 8.14 -6.67
N PRO A 703 12.10 8.05 -7.26
CA PRO A 703 12.72 6.85 -7.83
C PRO A 703 13.56 6.04 -6.82
N HIS A 704 13.82 6.57 -5.62
CA HIS A 704 14.86 6.08 -4.72
C HIS A 704 14.66 4.63 -4.24
N SER A 705 13.45 4.26 -3.80
CA SER A 705 13.16 2.88 -3.41
C SER A 705 13.28 1.89 -4.57
N ALA A 706 12.95 2.31 -5.80
CA ALA A 706 13.08 1.45 -6.96
C ALA A 706 14.56 1.19 -7.29
N ILE A 707 15.40 2.22 -7.21
CA ILE A 707 16.86 2.06 -7.41
C ILE A 707 17.44 1.15 -6.31
N ALA A 708 17.05 1.36 -5.05
CA ALA A 708 17.48 0.51 -3.95
C ALA A 708 17.12 -0.97 -4.20
N LEU A 709 15.89 -1.26 -4.61
CA LEU A 709 15.44 -2.61 -4.92
C LEU A 709 16.16 -3.20 -6.14
N GLN A 710 16.39 -2.42 -7.19
CA GLN A 710 17.13 -2.85 -8.38
C GLN A 710 18.57 -3.28 -8.07
N LEU A 711 19.21 -2.60 -7.12
CA LEU A 711 20.55 -2.98 -6.66
C LEU A 711 20.47 -4.19 -5.74
N MET A 712 19.65 -4.11 -4.69
CA MET A 712 19.65 -5.08 -3.61
C MET A 712 19.11 -6.45 -4.02
N ILE A 713 18.27 -6.54 -5.05
CA ILE A 713 17.70 -7.83 -5.52
C ILE A 713 18.76 -8.84 -5.95
N TRP A 714 19.93 -8.38 -6.39
CA TRP A 714 21.04 -9.24 -6.79
C TRP A 714 21.75 -9.93 -5.61
N SER A 715 21.35 -9.63 -4.36
CA SER A 715 21.75 -10.42 -3.20
C SER A 715 21.03 -11.78 -3.13
N ILE A 716 19.83 -11.91 -3.72
CA ILE A 716 18.99 -13.11 -3.64
C ILE A 716 19.69 -14.40 -4.11
N PRO A 717 20.35 -14.44 -5.29
CA PRO A 717 21.04 -15.66 -5.74
C PRO A 717 22.07 -16.17 -4.73
N PHE A 718 22.80 -15.27 -4.07
CA PHE A 718 23.78 -15.62 -3.05
C PHE A 718 23.10 -15.99 -1.72
N GLY A 719 22.14 -15.19 -1.28
CA GLY A 719 21.39 -15.44 -0.04
C GLY A 719 20.63 -16.76 -0.04
N TRP A 720 20.09 -17.19 -1.19
CA TRP A 720 19.40 -18.47 -1.30
C TRP A 720 20.36 -19.66 -1.23
N ILE A 721 21.56 -19.53 -1.81
CA ILE A 721 22.64 -20.52 -1.65
C ILE A 721 23.08 -20.57 -0.18
N ASN A 722 23.28 -19.41 0.45
CA ASN A 722 23.64 -19.29 1.85
C ASN A 722 22.57 -19.91 2.77
N SER A 723 21.29 -19.77 2.42
CA SER A 723 20.18 -20.38 3.14
C SER A 723 20.30 -21.90 3.23
N VAL A 724 20.51 -22.61 2.10
CA VAL A 724 20.71 -24.07 2.12
C VAL A 724 22.00 -24.45 2.84
N THR A 725 23.06 -23.67 2.64
CA THR A 725 24.37 -23.93 3.23
C THR A 725 24.37 -23.78 4.75
N ASN A 726 23.60 -22.82 5.28
CA ASN A 726 23.32 -22.66 6.70
C ASN A 726 22.70 -23.95 7.29
N TYR A 727 21.63 -24.46 6.69
CA TYR A 727 20.98 -25.69 7.16
C TYR A 727 21.87 -26.94 7.03
N LEU A 728 22.72 -26.99 6.00
CA LEU A 728 23.73 -28.04 5.88
C LEU A 728 24.74 -28.01 7.03
N LEU A 729 25.25 -26.83 7.41
CA LEU A 729 26.17 -26.71 8.55
C LEU A 729 25.49 -27.09 9.88
N ILE A 730 24.20 -26.79 10.02
CA ILE A 730 23.40 -27.24 11.17
C ILE A 730 23.28 -28.76 11.18
N ALA A 731 22.98 -29.40 10.04
CA ALA A 731 22.89 -30.84 9.90
C ALA A 731 24.22 -31.57 10.16
N LEU A 732 25.35 -30.91 9.92
CA LEU A 732 26.70 -31.41 10.22
C LEU A 732 27.18 -31.08 11.65
N ASP A 733 26.28 -30.61 12.52
CA ASP A 733 26.55 -30.19 13.90
C ASP A 733 27.66 -29.11 14.03
N GLN A 734 27.79 -28.24 13.02
CA GLN A 734 28.83 -27.20 12.94
C GLN A 734 28.35 -25.79 13.34
N GLN A 735 27.45 -25.69 14.33
CA GLN A 735 26.85 -24.42 14.77
C GLN A 735 27.89 -23.35 15.15
N ARG A 736 29.03 -23.72 15.74
CA ARG A 736 30.10 -22.76 16.09
C ARG A 736 30.73 -22.10 14.86
N LYS A 737 30.84 -22.83 13.75
CA LYS A 737 31.39 -22.31 12.49
C LYS A 737 30.39 -21.38 11.81
N LEU A 738 29.11 -21.72 11.89
CA LEU A 738 28.01 -20.86 11.48
C LEU A 738 28.06 -19.50 12.21
N THR A 739 28.17 -19.51 13.53
CA THR A 739 28.30 -18.26 14.32
C THR A 739 29.51 -17.42 13.90
N ARG A 740 30.66 -18.05 13.62
CA ARG A 740 31.86 -17.34 13.15
C ARG A 740 31.66 -16.72 11.77
N ALA A 741 30.99 -17.42 10.86
CA ALA A 741 30.70 -16.89 9.53
C ALA A 741 29.78 -15.65 9.60
N PHE A 742 28.70 -15.71 10.40
CA PHE A 742 27.85 -14.53 10.65
C PHE A 742 28.63 -13.36 11.28
N ALA A 743 29.53 -13.63 12.23
CA ALA A 743 30.36 -12.60 12.83
C ALA A 743 31.30 -11.93 11.81
N ILE A 744 31.90 -12.72 10.90
CA ILE A 744 32.75 -12.20 9.81
C ILE A 744 31.90 -11.35 8.84
N GLY A 745 30.74 -11.85 8.43
CA GLY A 745 29.83 -11.14 7.55
C GLY A 745 29.34 -9.82 8.15
N LEU A 746 28.95 -9.83 9.43
CA LEU A 746 28.52 -8.65 10.17
C LEU A 746 29.64 -7.63 10.34
N ALA A 747 30.86 -8.07 10.66
CA ALA A 747 32.01 -7.17 10.80
C ALA A 747 32.32 -6.47 9.48
N PHE A 748 32.31 -7.21 8.36
CA PHE A 748 32.44 -6.63 7.03
C PHE A 748 31.29 -5.66 6.71
N ASN A 749 30.04 -6.06 6.98
CA ASN A 749 28.87 -5.23 6.71
C ASN A 749 28.94 -3.89 7.45
N ILE A 750 29.26 -3.91 8.76
CA ILE A 750 29.42 -2.69 9.57
C ILE A 750 30.57 -1.84 9.02
N ALA A 751 31.76 -2.43 8.81
CA ALA A 751 32.93 -1.68 8.35
C ALA A 751 32.68 -1.03 6.98
N ALA A 752 32.13 -1.78 6.02
CA ALA A 752 31.81 -1.27 4.69
C ALA A 752 30.74 -0.17 4.77
N ASN A 753 29.69 -0.35 5.58
CA ASN A 753 28.63 0.63 5.73
C ASN A 753 29.14 1.93 6.38
N LEU A 754 30.00 1.85 7.41
CA LEU A 754 30.63 3.02 8.02
C LEU A 754 31.48 3.82 7.01
N ILE A 755 32.15 3.15 6.08
CA ILE A 755 33.02 3.79 5.08
C ILE A 755 32.20 4.41 3.93
N PHE A 756 31.21 3.68 3.37
CA PHE A 756 30.58 4.06 2.10
C PHE A 756 29.20 4.74 2.23
N ILE A 757 28.45 4.56 3.32
CA ILE A 757 27.16 5.24 3.52
C ILE A 757 27.30 6.77 3.50
N PRO A 758 28.31 7.40 4.16
CA PRO A 758 28.44 8.86 4.15
C PRO A 758 28.53 9.45 2.75
N ALA A 759 29.20 8.76 1.82
CA ALA A 759 29.33 9.19 0.44
C ALA A 759 28.09 8.85 -0.41
N TYR A 760 27.59 7.61 -0.36
CA TYR A 760 26.62 7.10 -1.34
C TYR A 760 25.21 6.78 -0.78
N GLY A 761 24.99 6.92 0.54
CA GLY A 761 23.70 6.69 1.19
C GLY A 761 23.14 5.29 1.00
N TYR A 762 21.83 5.18 0.72
CA TYR A 762 21.15 3.88 0.53
C TYR A 762 21.68 3.06 -0.64
N ARG A 763 22.31 3.68 -1.65
CA ARG A 763 22.89 2.96 -2.80
C ARG A 763 24.09 2.13 -2.37
N ALA A 764 24.94 2.68 -1.49
CA ALA A 764 26.03 1.91 -0.87
C ALA A 764 25.48 0.76 -0.05
N ALA A 765 24.52 1.02 0.84
CA ALA A 765 23.92 -0.03 1.66
C ALA A 765 23.38 -1.20 0.80
N ALA A 766 22.63 -0.90 -0.26
CA ALA A 766 22.08 -1.92 -1.16
C ALA A 766 23.16 -2.78 -1.86
N VAL A 767 24.28 -2.18 -2.26
CA VAL A 767 25.41 -2.90 -2.89
C VAL A 767 26.21 -3.67 -1.85
N ILE A 768 26.41 -3.11 -0.66
CA ILE A 768 27.10 -3.76 0.46
C ILE A 768 26.36 -5.04 0.86
N THR A 769 25.02 -5.06 0.82
CA THR A 769 24.24 -6.29 1.07
C THR A 769 24.66 -7.45 0.16
N ILE A 770 24.93 -7.20 -1.13
CA ILE A 770 25.42 -8.22 -2.08
C ILE A 770 26.80 -8.72 -1.64
N PHE A 771 27.71 -7.80 -1.31
CA PHE A 771 29.05 -8.16 -0.87
C PHE A 771 29.06 -8.86 0.49
N SER A 772 28.16 -8.50 1.40
CA SER A 772 27.98 -9.18 2.69
C SER A 772 27.56 -10.64 2.50
N GLU A 773 26.60 -10.90 1.60
CA GLU A 773 26.19 -12.27 1.24
C GLU A 773 27.34 -13.07 0.60
N LEU A 774 28.16 -12.42 -0.23
CA LEU A 774 29.36 -13.04 -0.83
C LEU A 774 30.42 -13.38 0.22
N VAL A 775 30.71 -12.47 1.15
CA VAL A 775 31.67 -12.68 2.24
C VAL A 775 31.20 -13.81 3.16
N GLU A 776 29.92 -13.82 3.51
CA GLU A 776 29.31 -14.91 4.28
C GLU A 776 29.38 -16.23 3.52
N GLY A 777 29.00 -16.24 2.24
CA GLY A 777 29.05 -17.41 1.39
C GLY A 777 30.46 -17.97 1.21
N ALA A 778 31.48 -17.11 1.14
CA ALA A 778 32.88 -17.52 1.13
C ALA A 778 33.29 -18.20 2.45
N ALA A 779 32.86 -17.65 3.59
CA ALA A 779 33.10 -18.25 4.90
C ALA A 779 32.39 -19.61 5.03
N PHE A 780 31.14 -19.70 4.59
CA PHE A 780 30.39 -20.96 4.53
C PHE A 780 31.07 -22.00 3.65
N TYR A 781 31.45 -21.64 2.43
CA TYR A 781 32.14 -22.54 1.52
C TYR A 781 33.47 -23.03 2.09
N TYR A 782 34.24 -22.15 2.74
CA TYR A 782 35.49 -22.53 3.41
C TYR A 782 35.29 -23.61 4.48
N TYR A 783 34.17 -23.58 5.20
CA TYR A 783 33.83 -24.60 6.19
C TYR A 783 33.24 -25.86 5.56
N VAL A 784 32.37 -25.74 4.56
CA VAL A 784 31.67 -26.87 3.92
C VAL A 784 32.59 -27.69 3.04
N ARG A 785 33.56 -27.08 2.34
CA ARG A 785 34.50 -27.81 1.46
C ARG A 785 35.31 -28.88 2.19
N ARG A 786 35.46 -28.75 3.51
CA ARG A 786 36.13 -29.74 4.36
C ARG A 786 35.30 -31.02 4.55
N TYR A 787 33.98 -30.94 4.36
CA TYR A 787 33.04 -32.05 4.58
C TYR A 787 32.53 -32.66 3.28
N LEU A 788 32.23 -31.85 2.26
CA LEU A 788 31.68 -32.31 0.97
C LEU A 788 32.69 -32.29 -0.19
N GLY A 789 33.94 -31.90 0.06
CA GLY A 789 34.92 -31.68 -1.00
C GLY A 789 34.65 -30.41 -1.82
N PRO A 790 35.41 -30.18 -2.91
CA PRO A 790 35.28 -28.99 -3.73
C PRO A 790 33.98 -29.02 -4.55
N VAL A 791 33.13 -28.00 -4.34
CA VAL A 791 31.90 -27.77 -5.12
C VAL A 791 32.25 -27.24 -6.52
N PRO A 792 31.71 -27.81 -7.62
CA PRO A 792 32.00 -27.38 -8.99
C PRO A 792 31.18 -26.13 -9.36
N TRP A 793 31.49 -24.99 -8.73
CA TRP A 793 30.74 -23.73 -8.88
C TRP A 793 30.53 -23.30 -10.33
N ALA A 794 31.58 -23.36 -11.17
CA ALA A 794 31.47 -23.04 -12.58
C ALA A 794 30.38 -23.88 -13.25
N GLY A 795 30.44 -25.21 -13.09
CA GLY A 795 29.49 -26.16 -13.66
C GLY A 795 28.04 -25.99 -13.18
N LEU A 796 27.85 -25.48 -11.95
CA LEU A 796 26.52 -25.23 -11.38
C LEU A 796 25.91 -23.91 -11.85
N LEU A 797 26.73 -22.88 -12.08
CA LEU A 797 26.26 -21.49 -12.26
C LEU A 797 26.24 -21.02 -13.71
N TRP A 798 27.13 -21.53 -14.59
CA TRP A 798 27.26 -20.95 -15.94
C TRP A 798 26.01 -21.12 -16.80
N ARG A 799 25.34 -22.29 -16.76
CA ARG A 799 24.14 -22.53 -17.59
C ARG A 799 22.94 -21.68 -17.12
N PRO A 800 22.59 -21.62 -15.81
CA PRO A 800 21.57 -20.68 -15.34
C PRO A 800 21.91 -19.22 -15.64
N ALA A 801 23.19 -18.82 -15.53
CA ALA A 801 23.62 -17.47 -15.84
C ALA A 801 23.41 -17.12 -17.32
N VAL A 802 23.77 -18.00 -18.25
CA VAL A 802 23.52 -17.79 -19.69
C VAL A 802 22.03 -17.70 -20.00
N ALA A 803 21.19 -18.54 -19.38
CA ALA A 803 19.75 -18.45 -19.54
C ALA A 803 19.19 -17.10 -19.03
N ALA A 804 19.65 -16.64 -17.86
CA ALA A 804 19.26 -15.36 -17.29
C ALA A 804 19.74 -14.15 -18.11
N LEU A 805 20.93 -14.22 -18.70
CA LEU A 805 21.43 -13.23 -19.65
C LEU A 805 20.55 -13.17 -20.91
N GLY A 806 20.14 -14.32 -21.44
CA GLY A 806 19.19 -14.39 -22.56
C GLY A 806 17.83 -13.75 -22.24
N MET A 807 17.32 -13.98 -21.02
CA MET A 807 16.12 -13.30 -20.51
C MET A 807 16.32 -11.78 -20.46
N GLY A 808 17.44 -11.32 -19.88
CA GLY A 808 17.77 -9.89 -19.77
C GLY A 808 17.89 -9.21 -21.13
N ALA A 809 18.60 -9.84 -22.08
CA ALA A 809 18.74 -9.35 -23.44
C ALA A 809 17.38 -9.25 -24.16
N THR A 810 16.50 -10.25 -24.00
CA THR A 810 15.16 -10.24 -24.58
C THR A 810 14.33 -9.05 -24.08
N VAL A 811 14.41 -8.73 -22.79
CA VAL A 811 13.70 -7.56 -22.23
C VAL A 811 14.28 -6.25 -22.74
N MET A 812 15.60 -6.15 -22.86
CA MET A 812 16.25 -4.94 -23.41
C MET A 812 15.82 -4.67 -24.85
N VAL A 813 15.64 -5.72 -25.66
CA VAL A 813 15.21 -5.61 -27.07
C VAL A 813 13.72 -5.30 -27.20
N LEU A 814 12.86 -6.02 -26.48
CA LEU A 814 11.40 -5.92 -26.64
C LEU A 814 10.74 -4.78 -25.84
N GLY A 815 11.49 -4.07 -24.99
CA GLY A 815 11.06 -2.80 -24.41
C GLY A 815 10.06 -2.89 -23.25
N GLY A 816 10.50 -3.38 -22.09
CA GLY A 816 9.82 -3.16 -20.81
C GLY A 816 8.97 -4.32 -20.28
N VAL A 817 8.05 -4.00 -19.35
CA VAL A 817 7.25 -5.00 -18.58
C VAL A 817 6.43 -5.96 -19.45
N PRO A 818 5.80 -5.55 -20.57
CA PRO A 818 5.05 -6.46 -21.45
C PRO A 818 5.90 -7.58 -22.06
N ALA A 819 7.23 -7.43 -22.13
CA ALA A 819 8.14 -8.43 -22.66
C ALA A 819 8.44 -9.59 -21.68
N LEU A 820 8.06 -9.47 -20.40
CA LEU A 820 8.39 -10.46 -19.36
C LEU A 820 7.91 -11.89 -19.67
N PRO A 821 6.68 -12.14 -20.19
CA PRO A 821 6.26 -13.50 -20.52
C PRO A 821 7.13 -14.13 -21.61
N VAL A 822 7.48 -13.35 -22.65
CA VAL A 822 8.36 -13.80 -23.74
C VAL A 822 9.77 -14.04 -23.22
N ALA A 823 10.31 -13.12 -22.43
CA ALA A 823 11.64 -13.27 -21.84
C ALA A 823 11.74 -14.49 -20.90
N PHE A 824 10.67 -14.77 -20.13
CA PHE A 824 10.59 -15.96 -19.29
C PHE A 824 10.48 -17.25 -20.13
N LEU A 825 9.77 -17.24 -21.25
CA LEU A 825 9.77 -18.36 -22.19
C LEU A 825 11.17 -18.58 -22.80
N VAL A 826 11.87 -17.52 -23.20
CA VAL A 826 13.26 -17.60 -23.68
C VAL A 826 14.18 -18.18 -22.61
N TYR A 827 14.03 -17.74 -21.35
CA TYR A 827 14.76 -18.32 -20.22
C TYR A 827 14.56 -19.84 -20.13
N LEU A 828 13.30 -20.30 -20.17
CA LEU A 828 12.97 -21.73 -20.10
C LEU A 828 13.52 -22.51 -21.30
N LEU A 829 13.44 -21.95 -22.51
CA LEU A 829 13.97 -22.57 -23.72
C LEU A 829 15.49 -22.70 -23.68
N ILE A 830 16.21 -21.66 -23.27
CA ILE A 830 17.68 -21.73 -23.10
C ILE A 830 18.04 -22.71 -21.98
N ALA A 831 17.29 -22.71 -20.88
CA ALA A 831 17.50 -23.65 -19.78
C ALA A 831 17.31 -25.12 -20.20
N LEU A 832 16.30 -25.38 -21.05
CA LEU A 832 16.06 -26.70 -21.64
C LEU A 832 17.16 -27.07 -22.65
N ALA A 833 17.54 -26.15 -23.54
CA ALA A 833 18.56 -26.35 -24.58
C ALA A 833 19.95 -26.60 -24.01
N LEU A 834 20.36 -25.87 -22.96
CA LEU A 834 21.61 -26.10 -22.25
C LEU A 834 21.58 -27.37 -21.38
N GLY A 835 20.44 -28.06 -21.32
CA GLY A 835 20.24 -29.23 -20.48
C GLY A 835 20.62 -28.95 -19.04
N ILE A 836 20.11 -27.84 -18.46
CA ILE A 836 20.48 -27.45 -17.09
C ILE A 836 20.22 -28.64 -16.17
N LEU A 837 19.03 -29.24 -16.22
CA LEU A 837 18.74 -30.47 -15.48
C LEU A 837 19.21 -31.70 -16.29
N GLY A 838 20.19 -32.43 -15.76
CA GLY A 838 20.73 -33.66 -16.35
C GLY A 838 19.81 -34.87 -16.15
N PRO A 839 20.12 -36.04 -16.76
CA PRO A 839 19.25 -37.22 -16.72
C PRO A 839 18.96 -37.73 -15.30
N ARG A 840 19.98 -37.76 -14.43
CA ARG A 840 19.83 -38.15 -13.02
C ARG A 840 18.92 -37.20 -12.26
N GLU A 841 19.07 -35.90 -12.47
CA GLU A 841 18.26 -34.87 -11.80
C GLU A 841 16.80 -34.91 -12.29
N ARG A 842 16.60 -35.11 -13.60
CA ARG A 842 15.26 -35.34 -14.18
C ARG A 842 14.60 -36.59 -13.61
N ALA A 843 15.35 -37.67 -13.42
CA ALA A 843 14.81 -38.90 -12.81
C ALA A 843 14.38 -38.68 -11.34
N VAL A 844 15.14 -37.90 -10.57
CA VAL A 844 14.78 -37.52 -9.19
C VAL A 844 13.53 -36.64 -9.17
N LEU A 845 13.34 -35.77 -10.17
CA LEU A 845 12.20 -34.86 -10.27
C LEU A 845 10.96 -35.46 -10.97
N ALA A 846 11.11 -36.53 -11.74
CA ALA A 846 10.02 -37.15 -12.52
C ALA A 846 8.77 -37.54 -11.69
N PRO A 847 8.88 -38.04 -10.43
CA PRO A 847 7.70 -38.32 -9.60
C PRO A 847 6.84 -37.08 -9.28
N LEU A 848 7.42 -35.87 -9.32
CA LEU A 848 6.68 -34.62 -9.10
C LEU A 848 5.84 -34.24 -10.33
N TRP A 849 6.27 -34.64 -11.52
CA TRP A 849 5.54 -34.36 -12.78
C TRP A 849 4.41 -35.36 -13.03
N GLY A 850 4.54 -36.61 -12.55
CA GLY A 850 3.50 -37.64 -12.69
C GLY A 850 2.22 -37.41 -11.86
N ARG A 851 2.24 -36.54 -10.84
CA ARG A 851 1.08 -36.24 -9.98
C ARG A 851 0.10 -35.19 -10.54
N PHE A 852 0.42 -34.57 -11.68
CA PHE A 852 -0.46 -33.60 -12.34
C PHE A 852 -1.19 -34.16 -13.57
N ALA A 853 -0.99 -35.43 -13.90
CA ALA A 853 -1.87 -36.12 -14.84
C ALA A 853 -3.18 -36.49 -14.11
N PRO A 854 -4.37 -36.14 -14.64
CA PRO A 854 -5.62 -36.63 -14.08
C PRO A 854 -5.65 -38.17 -14.16
N PRO A 855 -6.30 -38.84 -13.19
CA PRO A 855 -6.35 -40.30 -13.11
C PRO A 855 -6.98 -40.95 -14.35
#